data_AF-A0A9D2RC38-F1
#
_entry.id   AF-A0A9D2RC38-F1
#
_cell.length_a   1.000
_cell.length_b   1.000
_cell.length_c   1.000
_cell.angle_alpha   90.00
_cell.angle_beta   90.00
_cell.angle_gamma   90.00
#
_symmetry.space_group_name_H-M   'P 1'
#
loop_
_entity.id
_entity.type
_entity.pdbx_description
1 polymer ?
#
loop_
_entity_poly.entity_id
_entity_poly.type
_entity_poly.pdbx_seq_one_letter_code
_entity_poly.pdbx_strand_id
1 'polypeptide(L)'
;MWKDYSIGFLRKYRAASLSVLAAAFISALFLSLLCSLSYNLWKYEVESVTLEEGSWQGRISGVFDESIVSAIQNFANVKTVQINTELSDEEHLVIDICFQNIRTIYQDLPLIAEHFDVGDNSVSYHELLLSRYLIHDPQDTDPPLLMAFYLAVLLIASVSLILIIHNSFAVSMKARIHQLGILSSIGATPGQIRACLLQEAAALCILPILLGTVAGIALSFGTIRLINALAKGISGRHEAVFAYHPILFVITILSAILTVYVSAWLPARKLSKLTPLAAIQNIGETHPKKRKKSPFLSRIFGVEGELAGATLKAQKKALRTSTLSLTLSFLGFTLMLCFFTLSGISTNHTYFERYQNAWDVMVTVKDTDIESFEEAEDILQLKNADSVIYQKAAAQCTVPESGISNELHQLGGLESIAGSVDRTAEGIYSIQSTIIIMDDSGFKEYCKKIGIKPEETGCIVLNRIWDSINSNFRYKEYIPFLTEEQNTILLQNMEQRQNTVEIPVLAYTQEPPVLREEYENYTLVQFIPLSTWRQVEKVIGNTEPDTYIRILAEKSRELSALNVLETEAADIMEGNYTFEIENRIQEKIRNDAMLNGYKLIIGALCVLLAIIGIANIFSYTLGFIQQRKREFARYMSIGMTPESMKKMFCIEALVIAGRPVLITLPLTLLFVGFMITASYLNPMEFLKAAPIMPIVIFILVIFGFVALAYYIGGRKIMKCNLIEALQRDHIL
;
A
#
# COMPACT_ATOMS: atom_id res chain seq x y z
N MET A 1 -41.04 25.15 -22.94
CA MET A 1 -40.37 26.35 -22.40
C MET A 1 -39.00 26.04 -21.78
N TRP A 2 -38.91 25.42 -20.60
CA TRP A 2 -37.60 25.16 -19.95
C TRP A 2 -36.70 24.17 -20.72
N LYS A 3 -37.30 23.18 -21.40
CA LYS A 3 -36.58 22.19 -22.22
C LYS A 3 -35.97 22.83 -23.48
N ASP A 4 -36.76 23.62 -24.20
CA ASP A 4 -36.32 24.36 -25.41
C ASP A 4 -35.25 25.41 -25.07
N TYR A 5 -35.40 26.04 -23.90
CA TYR A 5 -34.44 27.00 -23.37
C TYR A 5 -33.08 26.38 -23.07
N SER A 6 -33.06 25.20 -22.43
CA SER A 6 -31.82 24.48 -22.09
C SER A 6 -31.09 23.96 -23.34
N ILE A 7 -31.84 23.49 -24.36
CA ILE A 7 -31.28 23.04 -25.64
C ILE A 7 -30.67 24.20 -26.44
N GLY A 8 -31.33 25.36 -26.47
CA GLY A 8 -30.80 26.57 -27.12
C GLY A 8 -29.48 27.05 -26.50
N PHE A 9 -29.32 26.86 -25.18
CA PHE A 9 -28.10 27.20 -24.45
C PHE A 9 -26.90 26.31 -24.82
N LEU A 10 -27.10 24.98 -24.90
CA LEU A 10 -26.04 24.03 -25.29
C LEU A 10 -25.40 24.39 -26.63
N ARG A 11 -26.19 24.92 -27.57
CA ARG A 11 -25.70 25.41 -28.86
C ARG A 11 -24.92 26.72 -28.76
N LYS A 12 -25.32 27.64 -27.87
CA LYS A 12 -24.76 29.00 -27.78
C LYS A 12 -23.48 29.09 -26.93
N TYR A 13 -23.31 28.24 -25.92
CA TYR A 13 -22.18 28.26 -24.98
C TYR A 13 -21.34 26.97 -24.96
N ARG A 14 -21.04 26.45 -26.15
CA ARG A 14 -20.33 25.16 -26.35
C ARG A 14 -19.08 24.98 -25.47
N ALA A 15 -18.24 26.01 -25.34
CA ALA A 15 -16.98 25.89 -24.59
C ALA A 15 -17.17 25.67 -23.08
N ALA A 16 -18.17 26.29 -22.46
CA ALA A 16 -18.46 26.14 -21.02
C ALA A 16 -19.22 24.84 -20.73
N SER A 17 -20.03 24.36 -21.68
CA SER A 17 -20.64 23.04 -21.61
C SER A 17 -19.59 21.93 -21.79
N LEU A 18 -18.63 22.11 -22.70
CA LEU A 18 -17.56 21.14 -22.95
C LEU A 18 -16.69 20.87 -21.71
N SER A 19 -16.36 21.90 -20.92
CA SER A 19 -15.59 21.71 -19.68
C SER A 19 -16.35 20.90 -18.64
N VAL A 20 -17.67 21.10 -18.52
CA VAL A 20 -18.54 20.32 -17.63
C VAL A 20 -18.65 18.87 -18.11
N LEU A 21 -18.86 18.66 -19.41
CA LEU A 21 -18.92 17.33 -20.02
C LEU A 21 -17.62 16.56 -19.78
N ALA A 22 -16.47 17.19 -20.01
CA ALA A 22 -15.15 16.58 -19.79
C ALA A 22 -14.91 16.24 -18.31
N ALA A 23 -15.22 17.16 -17.39
CA ALA A 23 -15.06 16.91 -15.96
C ALA A 23 -15.94 15.75 -15.46
N ALA A 24 -17.20 15.68 -15.91
CA ALA A 24 -18.12 14.60 -15.56
C ALA A 24 -17.67 13.26 -16.15
N PHE A 25 -17.22 13.24 -17.41
CA PHE A 25 -16.67 12.04 -18.04
C PHE A 25 -15.45 11.51 -17.30
N ILE A 26 -14.45 12.37 -17.03
CA ILE A 26 -13.21 11.98 -16.34
C ILE A 26 -13.50 11.45 -14.94
N SER A 27 -14.42 12.10 -14.20
CA SER A 27 -14.77 11.66 -12.85
C SER A 27 -15.49 10.31 -12.85
N ALA A 28 -16.43 10.08 -13.78
CA ALA A 28 -17.13 8.82 -13.88
C ALA A 28 -16.22 7.68 -14.35
N LEU A 29 -15.33 7.95 -15.30
CA LEU A 29 -14.28 7.03 -15.75
C LEU A 29 -13.38 6.63 -14.58
N PHE A 30 -12.89 7.60 -13.82
CA PHE A 30 -12.00 7.33 -12.67
C PHE A 30 -12.70 6.47 -11.62
N LEU A 31 -13.89 6.87 -11.21
CA LEU A 31 -14.65 6.17 -10.18
C LEU A 31 -14.97 4.73 -10.60
N SER A 32 -15.36 4.53 -11.86
CA SER A 32 -15.64 3.21 -12.40
C SER A 32 -14.40 2.33 -12.55
N LEU A 33 -13.30 2.90 -13.08
CA LEU A 33 -12.01 2.22 -13.19
C LEU A 33 -11.55 1.75 -11.81
N LEU A 34 -11.57 2.65 -10.82
CA LEU A 34 -11.07 2.36 -9.48
C LEU A 34 -11.93 1.29 -8.80
N CYS A 35 -13.26 1.43 -8.80
CA CYS A 35 -14.12 0.41 -8.23
C CYS A 35 -13.97 -0.95 -8.93
N SER A 36 -13.79 -0.95 -10.26
CA SER A 36 -13.59 -2.19 -11.02
C SER A 36 -12.25 -2.85 -10.68
N LEU A 37 -11.16 -2.08 -10.66
CA LEU A 37 -9.83 -2.58 -10.33
C LEU A 37 -9.77 -3.08 -8.89
N SER A 38 -10.25 -2.30 -7.92
CA SER A 38 -10.26 -2.70 -6.52
C SER A 38 -11.06 -3.99 -6.29
N TYR A 39 -12.21 -4.14 -6.96
CA TYR A 39 -12.99 -5.38 -6.86
C TYR A 39 -12.26 -6.57 -7.46
N ASN A 40 -11.64 -6.42 -8.63
CA ASN A 40 -10.94 -7.53 -9.27
C ASN A 40 -9.66 -7.92 -8.52
N LEU A 41 -8.93 -6.94 -7.97
CA LEU A 41 -7.77 -7.21 -7.11
C LEU A 41 -8.19 -7.95 -5.84
N TRP A 42 -9.22 -7.45 -5.15
CA TRP A 42 -9.77 -8.12 -3.97
C TRP A 42 -10.25 -9.53 -4.28
N LYS A 43 -11.00 -9.71 -5.39
CA LYS A 43 -11.48 -11.02 -5.82
C LYS A 43 -10.33 -11.99 -6.09
N TYR A 44 -9.31 -11.53 -6.81
CA TYR A 44 -8.12 -12.33 -7.11
C TYR A 44 -7.39 -12.73 -5.84
N GLU A 45 -7.19 -11.82 -4.88
CA GLU A 45 -6.53 -12.14 -3.61
C GLU A 45 -7.33 -13.18 -2.81
N VAL A 46 -8.65 -13.03 -2.73
CA VAL A 46 -9.51 -14.02 -2.05
C VAL A 46 -9.44 -15.37 -2.78
N GLU A 47 -9.53 -15.40 -4.11
CA GLU A 47 -9.41 -16.64 -4.89
C GLU A 47 -8.05 -17.31 -4.65
N SER A 48 -6.94 -16.56 -4.69
CA SER A 48 -5.58 -17.10 -4.43
C SER A 48 -5.48 -17.74 -3.04
N VAL A 49 -5.88 -17.02 -1.99
CA VAL A 49 -5.83 -17.52 -0.61
C VAL A 49 -6.69 -18.78 -0.45
N THR A 50 -7.89 -18.78 -1.05
CA THR A 50 -8.77 -19.97 -0.96
C THR A 50 -8.25 -21.18 -1.72
N LEU A 51 -7.44 -20.98 -2.76
CA LEU A 51 -6.81 -22.06 -3.53
C LEU A 51 -5.56 -22.60 -2.83
N GLU A 52 -4.82 -21.75 -2.11
CA GLU A 52 -3.57 -22.09 -1.42
C GLU A 52 -3.83 -22.68 -0.03
N GLU A 53 -4.65 -22.02 0.80
CA GLU A 53 -4.86 -22.37 2.22
C GLU A 53 -6.25 -22.97 2.51
N GLY A 54 -7.13 -23.04 1.49
CA GLY A 54 -8.51 -23.46 1.63
C GLY A 54 -9.46 -22.34 2.09
N SER A 55 -10.76 -22.64 2.17
CA SER A 55 -11.80 -21.64 2.45
C SER A 55 -12.27 -21.57 3.91
N TRP A 56 -11.56 -22.24 4.82
CA TRP A 56 -11.88 -22.23 6.25
C TRP A 56 -11.70 -20.83 6.85
N GLN A 57 -12.42 -20.51 7.92
CA GLN A 57 -12.42 -19.16 8.52
C GLN A 57 -11.95 -19.19 9.98
N GLY A 58 -12.41 -20.19 10.72
CA GLY A 58 -11.94 -20.51 12.06
C GLY A 58 -11.70 -22.01 12.15
N ARG A 59 -10.76 -22.41 12.98
CA ARG A 59 -10.36 -23.79 13.17
C ARG A 59 -10.23 -24.09 14.65
N ILE A 60 -10.73 -25.26 15.06
CA ILE A 60 -10.66 -25.75 16.43
C ILE A 60 -9.94 -27.09 16.40
N SER A 61 -8.89 -27.24 17.21
CA SER A 61 -8.17 -28.49 17.41
C SER A 61 -8.42 -29.05 18.81
N GLY A 62 -8.50 -30.37 18.95
CA GLY A 62 -8.72 -31.00 20.24
C GLY A 62 -9.10 -32.47 20.13
N VAL A 63 -9.31 -33.11 21.27
CA VAL A 63 -9.76 -34.49 21.35
C VAL A 63 -11.29 -34.48 21.27
N PHE A 64 -11.84 -34.90 20.14
CA PHE A 64 -13.28 -34.87 19.89
C PHE A 64 -13.80 -36.19 19.31
N ASP A 65 -15.07 -36.49 19.59
CA ASP A 65 -15.82 -37.50 18.83
C ASP A 65 -16.38 -36.88 17.55
N GLU A 66 -16.54 -37.67 16.47
CA GLU A 66 -17.15 -37.20 15.19
C GLU A 66 -18.54 -36.54 15.37
N SER A 67 -19.23 -36.82 16.48
CA SER A 67 -20.52 -36.20 16.83
C SER A 67 -20.45 -34.68 17.02
N ILE A 68 -19.25 -34.13 17.30
CA ILE A 68 -19.05 -32.69 17.52
C ILE A 68 -19.34 -31.86 16.26
N VAL A 69 -19.11 -32.41 15.06
CA VAL A 69 -19.38 -31.72 13.80
C VAL A 69 -20.86 -31.34 13.69
N SER A 70 -21.73 -32.27 14.09
CA SER A 70 -23.17 -32.06 14.10
C SER A 70 -23.59 -31.04 15.16
N ALA A 71 -22.88 -31.00 16.31
CA ALA A 71 -23.14 -30.05 17.37
C ALA A 71 -22.72 -28.62 16.97
N ILE A 72 -21.55 -28.46 16.35
CA ILE A 72 -21.06 -27.16 15.85
C ILE A 72 -21.95 -26.65 14.71
N GLN A 73 -22.43 -27.52 13.82
CA GLN A 73 -23.36 -27.12 12.75
C GLN A 73 -24.69 -26.55 13.25
N ASN A 74 -25.10 -26.86 14.48
CA ASN A 74 -26.34 -26.34 15.07
C ASN A 74 -26.23 -24.89 15.55
N PHE A 75 -25.03 -24.31 15.62
CA PHE A 75 -24.86 -22.91 15.97
C PHE A 75 -25.39 -22.00 14.87
N ALA A 76 -26.16 -20.98 15.24
CA ALA A 76 -26.92 -20.15 14.30
C ALA A 76 -26.06 -19.42 13.25
N ASN A 77 -24.81 -19.07 13.60
CA ASN A 77 -23.90 -18.38 12.70
C ASN A 77 -22.95 -19.32 11.93
N VAL A 78 -23.04 -20.64 12.13
CA VAL A 78 -22.22 -21.61 11.41
C VAL A 78 -22.87 -21.94 10.06
N LYS A 79 -22.06 -21.90 9.00
CA LYS A 79 -22.48 -22.22 7.63
C LYS A 79 -22.11 -23.65 7.25
N THR A 80 -20.85 -24.01 7.46
CA THR A 80 -20.32 -25.35 7.18
C THR A 80 -19.25 -25.71 8.20
N VAL A 81 -19.15 -27.00 8.51
CA VAL A 81 -18.14 -27.58 9.39
C VAL A 81 -17.61 -28.82 8.69
N GLN A 82 -16.29 -28.94 8.59
CA GLN A 82 -15.60 -30.06 7.96
C GLN A 82 -14.45 -30.52 8.86
N ILE A 83 -14.24 -31.83 8.94
CA ILE A 83 -13.05 -32.40 9.58
C ILE A 83 -11.91 -32.29 8.57
N ASN A 84 -10.80 -31.70 8.98
CA ASN A 84 -9.60 -31.64 8.19
C ASN A 84 -8.82 -32.95 8.34
N THR A 85 -9.01 -33.88 7.41
CA THR A 85 -8.42 -35.22 7.46
C THR A 85 -6.90 -35.23 7.27
N GLU A 86 -6.31 -34.14 6.76
CA GLU A 86 -4.86 -34.04 6.56
C GLU A 86 -4.14 -33.62 7.85
N LEU A 87 -4.82 -32.85 8.70
CA LEU A 87 -4.28 -32.35 9.98
C LEU A 87 -4.81 -33.09 11.21
N SER A 88 -5.64 -34.12 11.02
CA SER A 88 -6.23 -34.89 12.12
C SER A 88 -5.54 -36.23 12.29
N ASP A 89 -5.25 -36.61 13.54
CA ASP A 89 -4.69 -37.90 13.94
C ASP A 89 -5.74 -38.78 14.65
N GLU A 90 -5.39 -40.02 15.00
CA GLU A 90 -6.32 -40.97 15.66
C GLU A 90 -6.88 -40.45 17.01
N GLU A 91 -6.17 -39.55 17.70
CA GLU A 91 -6.59 -38.98 18.98
C GLU A 91 -6.96 -37.48 18.91
N HIS A 92 -6.53 -36.76 17.88
CA HIS A 92 -6.70 -35.30 17.75
C HIS A 92 -7.41 -34.93 16.45
N LEU A 93 -8.59 -34.33 16.56
CA LEU A 93 -9.37 -33.87 15.42
C LEU A 93 -9.19 -32.36 15.21
N VAL A 94 -8.99 -31.98 13.95
CA VAL A 94 -8.95 -30.59 13.49
C VAL A 94 -10.21 -30.29 12.70
N ILE A 95 -10.96 -29.28 13.15
CA ILE A 95 -12.28 -28.96 12.61
C ILE A 95 -12.25 -27.58 11.97
N ASP A 96 -12.51 -27.53 10.68
CA ASP A 96 -12.62 -26.31 9.89
C ASP A 96 -14.07 -25.78 9.89
N ILE A 97 -14.24 -24.55 10.36
CA ILE A 97 -15.54 -23.89 10.51
C ILE A 97 -15.62 -22.69 9.57
N CYS A 98 -16.72 -22.60 8.83
CA CYS A 98 -17.10 -21.41 8.06
C CYS A 98 -18.37 -20.81 8.64
N PHE A 99 -18.41 -19.48 8.76
CA PHE A 99 -19.51 -18.72 9.32
C PHE A 99 -20.42 -18.13 8.23
N GLN A 100 -21.70 -17.92 8.56
CA GLN A 100 -22.63 -17.16 7.71
C GLN A 100 -22.30 -15.67 7.74
N ASN A 101 -22.08 -15.14 8.95
CA ASN A 101 -21.60 -13.78 9.18
C ASN A 101 -20.19 -13.83 9.76
N ILE A 102 -19.21 -13.74 8.88
CA ILE A 102 -17.78 -13.79 9.22
C ILE A 102 -17.34 -12.63 10.15
N ARG A 103 -18.09 -11.52 10.24
CA ARG A 103 -17.70 -10.33 11.02
C ARG A 103 -17.72 -10.55 12.53
N THR A 104 -18.48 -11.54 13.00
CA THR A 104 -18.61 -11.86 14.43
C THR A 104 -17.72 -13.01 14.83
N ILE A 105 -16.77 -13.44 13.98
CA ILE A 105 -15.93 -14.61 14.22
C ILE A 105 -15.15 -14.53 15.55
N TYR A 106 -14.56 -13.38 15.88
CA TYR A 106 -13.84 -13.16 17.15
C TYR A 106 -14.75 -13.12 18.39
N GLN A 107 -16.07 -13.19 18.21
CA GLN A 107 -17.06 -13.32 19.29
C GLN A 107 -17.61 -14.75 19.31
N ASP A 108 -17.96 -15.29 18.14
CA ASP A 108 -18.67 -16.56 18.04
C ASP A 108 -17.74 -17.77 18.18
N LEU A 109 -16.52 -17.72 17.63
CA LEU A 109 -15.59 -18.85 17.67
C LEU A 109 -15.10 -19.16 19.10
N PRO A 110 -14.73 -18.16 19.94
CA PRO A 110 -14.42 -18.41 21.35
C PRO A 110 -15.60 -19.00 22.13
N LEU A 111 -16.83 -18.54 21.86
CA LEU A 111 -18.03 -19.08 22.53
C LEU A 111 -18.31 -20.53 22.14
N ILE A 112 -18.04 -20.90 20.89
CA ILE A 112 -18.11 -22.30 20.43
C ILE A 112 -17.03 -23.11 21.15
N ALA A 113 -15.80 -22.62 21.21
CA ALA A 113 -14.69 -23.30 21.89
C ALA A 113 -14.96 -23.52 23.39
N GLU A 114 -15.41 -22.48 24.10
CA GLU A 114 -15.78 -22.53 25.52
C GLU A 114 -16.91 -23.53 25.79
N HIS A 115 -17.89 -23.63 24.87
CA HIS A 115 -19.00 -24.59 25.00
C HIS A 115 -18.53 -26.05 24.98
N PHE A 116 -17.41 -26.35 24.32
CA PHE A 116 -16.83 -27.68 24.21
C PHE A 116 -15.59 -27.89 25.10
N ASP A 117 -15.34 -26.99 26.05
CA ASP A 117 -14.21 -27.04 26.99
C ASP A 117 -12.83 -27.08 26.28
N VAL A 118 -12.74 -26.40 25.14
CA VAL A 118 -11.53 -26.29 24.34
C VAL A 118 -10.76 -25.04 24.76
N GLY A 119 -9.48 -25.19 25.11
CA GLY A 119 -8.63 -24.09 25.55
C GLY A 119 -8.42 -23.03 24.45
N ASP A 120 -8.17 -21.78 24.85
CA ASP A 120 -7.97 -20.66 23.91
C ASP A 120 -6.81 -20.89 22.91
N ASN A 121 -5.78 -21.65 23.31
CA ASN A 121 -4.62 -21.97 22.45
C ASN A 121 -4.93 -23.01 21.34
N SER A 122 -6.10 -23.65 21.38
CA SER A 122 -6.56 -24.64 20.38
C SER A 122 -7.44 -24.03 19.28
N VAL A 123 -7.64 -22.71 19.32
CA VAL A 123 -8.44 -21.97 18.36
C VAL A 123 -7.52 -21.20 17.42
N SER A 124 -7.67 -21.43 16.12
CA SER A 124 -6.92 -20.73 15.08
C SER A 124 -7.87 -19.98 14.14
N TYR A 125 -7.42 -18.82 13.68
CA TYR A 125 -8.17 -17.97 12.75
C TYR A 125 -7.45 -17.92 11.42
N HIS A 126 -8.20 -17.90 10.33
CA HIS A 126 -7.62 -17.69 9.00
C HIS A 126 -7.36 -16.18 8.80
N GLU A 127 -6.33 -15.66 9.48
CA GLU A 127 -6.03 -14.23 9.54
C GLU A 127 -5.84 -13.59 8.17
N LEU A 128 -5.18 -14.31 7.25
CA LEU A 128 -4.95 -13.82 5.89
C LEU A 128 -6.27 -13.60 5.15
N LEU A 129 -7.19 -14.57 5.17
CA LEU A 129 -8.52 -14.45 4.56
C LEU A 129 -9.37 -13.38 5.26
N LEU A 130 -9.41 -13.37 6.59
CA LEU A 130 -10.18 -12.42 7.41
C LEU A 130 -9.74 -10.96 7.16
N SER A 131 -8.43 -10.73 7.04
CA SER A 131 -7.87 -9.41 6.74
C SER A 131 -8.38 -8.85 5.39
N ARG A 132 -8.60 -9.71 4.37
CA ARG A 132 -9.17 -9.30 3.07
C ARG A 132 -10.63 -8.85 3.19
N TYR A 133 -11.34 -9.27 4.24
CA TYR A 133 -12.69 -8.82 4.57
C TYR A 133 -12.71 -7.64 5.55
N LEU A 134 -11.55 -7.06 5.89
CA LEU A 134 -11.40 -6.00 6.89
C LEU A 134 -11.81 -6.45 8.31
N ILE A 135 -11.59 -7.73 8.61
CA ILE A 135 -11.87 -8.31 9.91
C ILE A 135 -10.51 -8.59 10.54
N HIS A 136 -10.21 -7.86 11.61
CA HIS A 136 -8.96 -7.95 12.35
C HIS A 136 -9.28 -8.27 13.80
N ASP A 137 -8.34 -8.90 14.48
CA ASP A 137 -8.47 -9.19 15.90
C ASP A 137 -8.60 -7.86 16.67
N PRO A 138 -9.66 -7.68 17.49
CA PRO A 138 -9.82 -6.50 18.34
C PRO A 138 -8.68 -6.30 19.35
N GLN A 139 -7.94 -7.36 19.70
CA GLN A 139 -6.83 -7.34 20.66
C GLN A 139 -5.47 -7.08 20.03
N ASP A 140 -5.38 -7.07 18.69
CA ASP A 140 -4.14 -6.78 17.97
C ASP A 140 -3.67 -5.35 18.26
N THR A 141 -2.45 -5.26 18.81
CA THR A 141 -1.79 -4.01 19.18
C THR A 141 -1.28 -3.21 17.97
N ASP A 142 -1.12 -3.85 16.80
CA ASP A 142 -0.54 -3.25 15.60
C ASP A 142 -1.50 -3.25 14.39
N PRO A 143 -2.50 -2.34 14.37
CA PRO A 143 -3.46 -2.31 13.28
C PRO A 143 -2.78 -2.04 11.92
N PRO A 144 -3.25 -2.65 10.81
CA PRO A 144 -2.63 -2.49 9.50
C PRO A 144 -2.83 -1.08 8.93
N LEU A 145 -1.92 -0.15 9.27
CA LEU A 145 -1.89 1.26 8.85
C LEU A 145 -1.89 1.45 7.33
N LEU A 146 -1.43 0.42 6.60
CA LEU A 146 -1.35 0.35 5.14
C LEU A 146 -2.72 0.57 4.47
N MET A 147 -3.76 -0.08 4.97
CA MET A 147 -5.12 0.04 4.40
C MET A 147 -5.72 1.43 4.66
N ALA A 148 -5.53 1.96 5.87
CA ALA A 148 -5.97 3.30 6.24
C ALA A 148 -5.32 4.37 5.35
N PHE A 149 -4.05 4.21 5.00
CA PHE A 149 -3.36 5.09 4.07
C PHE A 149 -3.99 5.09 2.66
N TYR A 150 -4.26 3.91 2.09
CA TYR A 150 -4.91 3.81 0.77
C TYR A 150 -6.28 4.50 0.76
N LEU A 151 -7.08 4.30 1.82
CA LEU A 151 -8.37 4.98 1.98
C LEU A 151 -8.21 6.51 2.08
N ALA A 152 -7.19 7.00 2.78
CA ALA A 152 -6.92 8.43 2.90
C ALA A 152 -6.55 9.06 1.54
N VAL A 153 -5.66 8.44 0.76
CA VAL A 153 -5.29 8.92 -0.59
C VAL A 153 -6.49 8.90 -1.53
N LEU A 154 -7.31 7.84 -1.46
CA LEU A 154 -8.55 7.73 -2.22
C LEU A 154 -9.53 8.85 -1.88
N LEU A 155 -9.67 9.18 -0.59
CA LEU A 155 -10.52 10.27 -0.13
C LEU A 155 -10.01 11.62 -0.66
N ILE A 156 -8.70 11.87 -0.61
CA ILE A 156 -8.08 13.07 -1.20
C ILE A 156 -8.39 13.18 -2.70
N ALA A 157 -8.25 12.07 -3.44
CA ALA A 157 -8.54 12.01 -4.88
C ALA A 157 -10.02 12.29 -5.19
N SER A 158 -10.95 11.70 -4.43
CA SER A 158 -12.39 11.90 -4.62
C SER A 158 -12.81 13.34 -4.31
N VAL A 159 -12.30 13.94 -3.23
CA VAL A 159 -12.54 15.36 -2.90
C VAL A 159 -11.98 16.27 -3.99
N SER A 160 -10.81 15.95 -4.55
CA SER A 160 -10.26 16.69 -5.69
C SER A 160 -11.23 16.66 -6.88
N LEU A 161 -11.74 15.49 -7.28
CA LEU A 161 -12.69 15.34 -8.38
C LEU A 161 -13.99 16.15 -8.18
N ILE A 162 -14.57 16.13 -6.97
CA ILE A 162 -15.75 16.93 -6.63
C ILE A 162 -15.47 18.42 -6.86
N LEU A 163 -14.31 18.91 -6.42
CA LEU A 163 -13.94 20.32 -6.59
C LEU A 163 -13.75 20.72 -8.06
N ILE A 164 -13.30 19.79 -8.92
CA ILE A 164 -13.14 20.02 -10.37
C ILE A 164 -14.50 20.23 -11.05
N ILE A 165 -15.45 19.34 -10.77
CA ILE A 165 -16.81 19.43 -11.31
C ILE A 165 -17.49 20.68 -10.76
N HIS A 166 -17.32 20.97 -9.47
CA HIS A 166 -17.83 22.19 -8.84
C HIS A 166 -17.33 23.45 -9.56
N ASN A 167 -16.02 23.53 -9.81
CA ASN A 167 -15.41 24.67 -10.50
C ASN A 167 -15.97 24.83 -11.92
N SER A 168 -16.11 23.71 -12.64
CA SER A 168 -16.65 23.70 -14.00
C SER A 168 -18.11 24.18 -14.04
N PHE A 169 -18.96 23.72 -13.12
CA PHE A 169 -20.32 24.23 -13.00
C PHE A 169 -20.38 25.69 -12.56
N ALA A 170 -19.52 26.11 -11.62
CA ALA A 170 -19.48 27.50 -11.18
C ALA A 170 -19.17 28.45 -12.35
N VAL A 171 -18.25 28.07 -13.24
CA VAL A 171 -17.93 28.84 -14.45
C VAL A 171 -19.11 28.82 -15.44
N SER A 172 -19.68 27.65 -15.73
CA SER A 172 -20.77 27.48 -16.69
C SER A 172 -22.06 28.18 -16.28
N MET A 173 -22.43 28.12 -15.00
CA MET A 173 -23.64 28.75 -14.49
C MET A 173 -23.48 30.27 -14.33
N LYS A 174 -22.27 30.77 -13.99
CA LYS A 174 -22.00 32.22 -13.94
C LYS A 174 -22.18 32.89 -15.30
N ALA A 175 -21.88 32.21 -16.39
CA ALA A 175 -22.09 32.73 -17.75
C ALA A 175 -23.57 33.08 -18.03
N ARG A 176 -24.50 32.64 -17.17
CA ARG A 176 -25.95 32.80 -17.32
C ARG A 176 -26.59 33.70 -16.27
N ILE A 177 -25.79 34.36 -15.42
CA ILE A 177 -26.30 35.25 -14.37
C ILE A 177 -27.36 36.22 -14.91
N HIS A 178 -27.09 36.87 -16.05
CA HIS A 178 -28.02 37.83 -16.64
C HIS A 178 -29.36 37.20 -17.04
N GLN A 179 -29.33 36.03 -17.70
CA GLN A 179 -30.57 35.34 -18.09
C GLN A 179 -31.38 34.87 -16.88
N LEU A 180 -30.70 34.40 -15.83
CA LEU A 180 -31.32 34.07 -14.55
C LEU A 180 -31.91 35.32 -13.87
N GLY A 181 -31.28 36.48 -14.06
CA GLY A 181 -31.78 37.78 -13.63
C GLY A 181 -33.07 38.20 -14.33
N ILE A 182 -33.19 37.96 -15.64
CA ILE A 182 -34.43 38.19 -16.39
C ILE A 182 -35.54 37.26 -15.88
N LEU A 183 -35.23 35.97 -15.67
CA LEU A 183 -36.19 35.00 -15.15
C LEU A 183 -36.67 35.37 -13.74
N SER A 184 -35.78 35.83 -12.86
CA SER A 184 -36.17 36.30 -11.53
C SER A 184 -36.96 37.61 -11.57
N SER A 185 -36.69 38.51 -12.54
CA SER A 185 -37.52 39.70 -12.80
C SER A 185 -38.94 39.35 -13.26
N ILE A 186 -39.12 38.26 -14.01
CA ILE A 186 -40.43 37.76 -14.45
C ILE A 186 -41.20 37.08 -13.29
N GLY A 187 -40.54 36.80 -12.16
CA GLY A 187 -41.16 36.21 -10.96
C GLY A 187 -40.73 34.78 -10.65
N ALA A 188 -39.69 34.24 -11.32
CA ALA A 188 -39.19 32.91 -10.99
C ALA A 188 -38.63 32.84 -9.57
N THR A 189 -39.09 31.87 -8.78
CA THR A 189 -38.63 31.71 -7.39
C THR A 189 -37.19 31.14 -7.34
N PRO A 190 -36.42 31.38 -6.26
CA PRO A 190 -35.11 30.76 -6.05
C PRO A 190 -35.14 29.22 -6.13
N GLY A 191 -36.24 28.59 -5.71
CA GLY A 191 -36.44 27.15 -5.83
C GLY A 191 -36.52 26.70 -7.29
N GLN A 192 -37.31 27.39 -8.11
CA GLN A 192 -37.47 27.11 -9.54
C GLN A 192 -36.16 27.31 -10.31
N ILE A 193 -35.39 28.37 -10.02
CA ILE A 193 -34.08 28.62 -10.64
C ILE A 193 -33.09 27.52 -10.29
N ARG A 194 -33.02 27.11 -9.01
CA ARG A 194 -32.14 26.01 -8.58
C ARG A 194 -32.53 24.69 -9.25
N ALA A 195 -33.82 24.35 -9.28
CA ALA A 195 -34.30 23.13 -9.91
C ALA A 195 -33.96 23.10 -11.41
N CYS A 196 -34.15 24.22 -12.11
CA CYS A 196 -33.75 24.34 -13.52
C CYS A 196 -32.24 24.10 -13.72
N LEU A 197 -31.39 24.73 -12.91
CA LEU A 197 -29.93 24.57 -13.03
C LEU A 197 -29.49 23.12 -12.75
N LEU A 198 -30.15 22.44 -11.80
CA LEU A 198 -29.87 21.04 -11.51
C LEU A 198 -30.37 20.10 -12.61
N GLN A 199 -31.54 20.36 -13.20
CA GLN A 199 -32.05 19.58 -14.34
C GLN A 199 -31.14 19.70 -15.56
N GLU A 200 -30.62 20.90 -15.83
CA GLU A 200 -29.67 21.06 -16.92
C GLU A 200 -28.32 20.40 -16.62
N ALA A 201 -27.83 20.51 -15.38
CA ALA A 201 -26.62 19.81 -14.96
C ALA A 201 -26.78 18.29 -15.15
N ALA A 202 -27.93 17.73 -14.77
CA ALA A 202 -28.25 16.32 -15.00
C ALA A 202 -28.26 15.99 -16.50
N ALA A 203 -28.99 16.75 -17.31
CA ALA A 203 -29.08 16.54 -18.76
C ALA A 203 -27.70 16.59 -19.45
N LEU A 204 -26.84 17.51 -19.00
CA LEU A 204 -25.45 17.61 -19.46
C LEU A 204 -24.61 16.39 -19.07
N CYS A 205 -24.77 15.88 -17.85
CA CYS A 205 -23.88 14.87 -17.30
C CYS A 205 -24.29 13.42 -17.56
N ILE A 206 -25.55 13.13 -17.94
CA ILE A 206 -26.02 11.75 -18.18
C ILE A 206 -25.12 11.01 -19.19
N LEU A 207 -24.92 11.57 -20.38
CA LEU A 207 -24.13 10.91 -21.43
C LEU A 207 -22.64 10.78 -21.04
N PRO A 208 -21.95 11.82 -20.54
CA PRO A 208 -20.59 11.69 -20.01
C PRO A 208 -20.43 10.65 -18.91
N ILE A 209 -21.38 10.56 -17.98
CA ILE A 209 -21.30 9.58 -16.89
C ILE A 209 -21.38 8.17 -17.46
N LEU A 210 -22.34 7.89 -18.35
CA LEU A 210 -22.50 6.58 -18.97
C LEU A 210 -21.28 6.19 -19.83
N LEU A 211 -20.77 7.11 -20.65
CA LEU A 211 -19.56 6.86 -21.44
C LEU A 211 -18.33 6.68 -20.55
N GLY A 212 -18.23 7.47 -19.47
CA GLY A 212 -17.16 7.39 -18.51
C GLY A 212 -17.15 6.04 -17.79
N THR A 213 -18.30 5.58 -17.28
CA THR A 213 -18.38 4.28 -16.59
C THR A 213 -18.02 3.13 -17.53
N VAL A 214 -18.56 3.10 -18.76
CA VAL A 214 -18.20 2.06 -19.73
C VAL A 214 -16.71 2.09 -20.08
N ALA A 215 -16.13 3.29 -20.27
CA ALA A 215 -14.70 3.44 -20.53
C ALA A 215 -13.83 2.99 -19.33
N GLY A 216 -14.28 3.25 -18.10
CA GLY A 216 -13.60 2.81 -16.88
C GLY A 216 -13.56 1.28 -16.76
N ILE A 217 -14.67 0.62 -17.05
CA ILE A 217 -14.76 -0.85 -17.09
C ILE A 217 -13.87 -1.42 -18.19
N ALA A 218 -13.91 -0.85 -19.40
CA ALA A 218 -13.09 -1.30 -20.52
C ALA A 218 -11.59 -1.14 -20.25
N LEU A 219 -11.20 -0.04 -19.60
CA LEU A 219 -9.82 0.20 -19.20
C LEU A 219 -9.37 -0.79 -18.11
N SER A 220 -10.25 -1.09 -17.14
CA SER A 220 -10.01 -2.13 -16.12
C SER A 220 -9.80 -3.51 -16.74
N PHE A 221 -10.64 -3.90 -17.70
CA PHE A 221 -10.47 -5.13 -18.47
C PHE A 221 -9.12 -5.17 -19.20
N GLY A 222 -8.75 -4.06 -19.85
CA GLY A 222 -7.44 -3.93 -20.51
C GLY A 222 -6.27 -4.08 -19.55
N THR A 223 -6.35 -3.48 -18.36
CA THR A 223 -5.31 -3.59 -17.33
C THR A 223 -5.17 -5.02 -16.79
N ILE A 224 -6.26 -5.76 -16.54
CA ILE A 224 -6.18 -7.16 -16.10
C ILE A 224 -5.54 -8.03 -17.18
N ARG A 225 -5.93 -7.84 -18.44
CA ARG A 225 -5.32 -8.56 -19.56
C ARG A 225 -3.83 -8.26 -19.69
N LEU A 226 -3.43 -7.00 -19.48
CA LEU A 226 -2.02 -6.61 -19.50
C LEU A 226 -1.25 -7.25 -18.34
N ILE A 227 -1.82 -7.28 -17.13
CA ILE A 227 -1.23 -7.93 -15.96
C ILE A 227 -1.03 -9.43 -16.24
N ASN A 228 -2.05 -10.11 -16.76
CA ASN A 228 -1.94 -11.53 -17.12
C ASN A 228 -0.88 -11.77 -18.21
N ALA A 229 -0.77 -10.88 -19.20
CA ALA A 229 0.25 -10.99 -20.24
C ALA A 229 1.68 -10.80 -19.70
N LEU A 230 1.87 -9.85 -18.78
CA LEU A 230 3.16 -9.61 -18.13
C LEU A 230 3.53 -10.72 -17.14
N ALA A 231 2.53 -11.41 -16.58
CA ALA A 231 2.70 -12.49 -15.62
C ALA A 231 2.70 -13.90 -16.25
N LYS A 232 2.68 -13.99 -17.59
CA LYS A 232 2.62 -15.26 -18.33
C LYS A 232 3.97 -15.98 -18.28
N GLY A 233 4.20 -16.73 -17.20
CA GLY A 233 5.48 -17.40 -16.91
C GLY A 233 5.78 -17.58 -15.43
N ILE A 234 4.90 -17.08 -14.56
CA ILE A 234 4.98 -17.25 -13.11
C ILE A 234 4.31 -18.59 -12.74
N SER A 235 5.11 -19.62 -12.40
CA SER A 235 4.61 -20.90 -11.88
C SER A 235 3.91 -20.71 -10.52
N GLY A 236 2.79 -21.39 -10.30
CA GLY A 236 1.94 -21.28 -9.10
C GLY A 236 0.89 -20.16 -9.16
N ARG A 237 0.98 -19.22 -10.11
CA ARG A 237 0.00 -18.14 -10.26
C ARG A 237 -1.19 -18.59 -11.10
N HIS A 238 -2.41 -18.37 -10.60
CA HIS A 238 -3.61 -18.50 -11.42
C HIS A 238 -3.88 -17.24 -12.27
N GLU A 239 -4.47 -17.41 -13.45
CA GLU A 239 -4.84 -16.25 -14.29
C GLU A 239 -5.97 -15.44 -13.63
N ALA A 240 -5.77 -14.13 -13.49
CA ALA A 240 -6.81 -13.25 -12.97
C ALA A 240 -7.94 -13.15 -13.98
N VAL A 241 -9.11 -13.72 -13.66
CA VAL A 241 -10.29 -13.63 -14.53
C VAL A 241 -11.04 -12.34 -14.23
N PHE A 242 -11.19 -11.49 -15.26
CA PHE A 242 -11.98 -10.27 -15.12
C PHE A 242 -13.41 -10.62 -14.74
N ALA A 243 -13.82 -10.16 -13.55
CA ALA A 243 -15.18 -10.29 -13.04
C ALA A 243 -15.75 -8.90 -12.77
N TYR A 244 -17.05 -8.73 -13.02
CA TYR A 244 -17.73 -7.48 -12.75
C TYR A 244 -19.13 -7.73 -12.23
N HIS A 245 -19.33 -7.47 -10.93
CA HIS A 245 -20.62 -7.67 -10.30
C HIS A 245 -21.60 -6.53 -10.65
N PRO A 246 -22.85 -6.81 -11.09
CA PRO A 246 -23.82 -5.76 -11.48
C PRO A 246 -24.08 -4.71 -10.38
N ILE A 247 -24.00 -5.09 -9.11
CA ILE A 247 -24.15 -4.15 -7.98
C ILE A 247 -23.09 -3.04 -8.03
N LEU A 248 -21.85 -3.34 -8.44
CA LEU A 248 -20.79 -2.33 -8.56
C LEU A 248 -21.11 -1.31 -9.65
N PHE A 249 -21.75 -1.74 -10.73
CA PHE A 249 -22.25 -0.83 -11.76
C PHE A 249 -23.26 0.17 -11.18
N VAL A 250 -24.20 -0.34 -10.38
CA VAL A 250 -25.23 0.48 -9.76
C VAL A 250 -24.61 1.45 -8.74
N ILE A 251 -23.70 0.97 -7.88
CA ILE A 251 -23.01 1.80 -6.89
C ILE A 251 -22.18 2.89 -7.56
N THR A 252 -21.42 2.57 -8.61
CA THR A 252 -20.59 3.55 -9.33
C THR A 252 -21.43 4.61 -10.02
N ILE A 253 -22.54 4.24 -10.66
CA ILE A 253 -23.48 5.20 -11.25
C ILE A 253 -24.12 6.09 -10.19
N LEU A 254 -24.64 5.51 -9.10
CA LEU A 254 -25.26 6.28 -8.01
C LEU A 254 -24.27 7.27 -7.39
N SER A 255 -23.03 6.83 -7.15
CA SER A 255 -21.96 7.68 -6.61
C SER A 255 -21.55 8.78 -7.60
N ALA A 256 -21.47 8.50 -8.91
CA ALA A 256 -21.22 9.52 -9.93
C ALA A 256 -22.36 10.56 -10.01
N ILE A 257 -23.62 10.12 -9.94
CA ILE A 257 -24.79 11.01 -9.90
C ILE A 257 -24.76 11.88 -8.65
N LEU A 258 -24.48 11.29 -7.48
CA LEU A 258 -24.34 12.01 -6.22
C LEU A 258 -23.21 13.05 -6.29
N THR A 259 -22.07 12.68 -6.86
CA THR A 259 -20.91 13.56 -7.06
C THR A 259 -21.28 14.78 -7.90
N VAL A 260 -21.98 14.57 -9.03
CA VAL A 260 -22.46 15.67 -9.88
C VAL A 260 -23.50 16.53 -9.17
N TYR A 261 -24.44 15.91 -8.45
CA TYR A 261 -25.46 16.61 -7.70
C TYR A 261 -24.86 17.55 -6.66
N VAL A 262 -23.97 17.05 -5.79
CA VAL A 262 -23.28 17.83 -4.76
C VAL A 262 -22.47 18.96 -5.40
N SER A 263 -21.77 18.67 -6.50
CA SER A 263 -20.91 19.64 -7.21
C SER A 263 -21.70 20.78 -7.83
N ALA A 264 -22.86 20.49 -8.44
CA ALA A 264 -23.75 21.46 -9.08
C ALA A 264 -24.66 22.20 -8.08
N TRP A 265 -24.98 21.58 -6.94
CA TRP A 265 -25.88 22.14 -5.94
C TRP A 265 -25.35 23.41 -5.28
N LEU A 266 -24.07 23.39 -4.84
CA LEU A 266 -23.42 24.54 -4.21
C LEU A 266 -23.44 25.82 -5.07
N PRO A 267 -23.03 25.80 -6.36
CA PRO A 267 -23.11 26.98 -7.21
C PRO A 267 -24.57 27.34 -7.51
N ALA A 268 -25.44 26.37 -7.80
CA ALA A 268 -26.86 26.63 -8.08
C ALA A 268 -27.57 27.36 -6.91
N ARG A 269 -27.32 26.92 -5.67
CA ARG A 269 -27.87 27.57 -4.45
C ARG A 269 -27.37 29.00 -4.25
N LYS A 270 -26.12 29.29 -4.62
CA LYS A 270 -25.57 30.64 -4.55
C LYS A 270 -26.19 31.55 -5.61
N LEU A 271 -26.32 31.04 -6.83
CA LEU A 271 -26.89 31.77 -7.97
C LEU A 271 -28.38 32.03 -7.83
N SER A 272 -29.14 31.06 -7.31
CA SER A 272 -30.60 31.18 -7.18
C SER A 272 -31.04 32.24 -6.16
N LYS A 273 -30.14 32.66 -5.27
CA LYS A 273 -30.38 33.70 -4.26
C LYS A 273 -30.00 35.11 -4.74
N LEU A 274 -29.51 35.27 -5.97
CA LEU A 274 -29.16 36.58 -6.52
C LEU A 274 -30.44 37.36 -6.86
N THR A 275 -30.48 38.63 -6.47
CA THR A 275 -31.60 39.51 -6.82
C THR A 275 -31.57 39.86 -8.31
N PRO A 276 -32.73 40.16 -8.94
CA PRO A 276 -32.77 40.50 -10.35
C PRO A 276 -31.89 41.70 -10.69
N LEU A 277 -31.88 42.71 -9.81
CA LEU A 277 -31.01 43.89 -9.94
C LEU A 277 -29.52 43.51 -9.88
N ALA A 278 -29.11 42.64 -8.96
CA ALA A 278 -27.72 42.19 -8.85
C ALA A 278 -27.27 41.32 -10.04
N ALA A 279 -28.20 40.58 -10.64
CA ALA A 279 -27.97 39.75 -11.81
C ALA A 279 -27.93 40.55 -13.12
N ILE A 280 -28.74 41.61 -13.25
CA ILE A 280 -28.78 42.48 -14.43
C ILE A 280 -27.66 43.51 -14.40
N GLN A 281 -27.42 44.17 -13.26
CA GLN A 281 -26.35 45.17 -13.15
C GLN A 281 -24.95 44.57 -13.02
N ASN A 282 -24.78 43.23 -13.02
CA ASN A 282 -23.48 42.58 -12.83
C ASN A 282 -22.69 43.14 -11.62
N ILE A 283 -23.39 43.65 -10.59
CA ILE A 283 -22.81 44.24 -9.36
C ILE A 283 -22.07 43.19 -8.51
N GLY A 284 -22.10 41.92 -8.93
CA GLY A 284 -21.15 40.91 -8.46
C GLY A 284 -19.68 41.24 -8.74
N GLU A 285 -19.40 42.14 -9.69
CA GLU A 285 -18.16 42.93 -9.66
C GLU A 285 -18.26 43.91 -8.50
N THR A 286 -17.82 43.48 -7.32
CA THR A 286 -17.51 44.42 -6.24
C THR A 286 -16.66 45.53 -6.85
N HIS A 287 -17.20 46.76 -6.95
CA HIS A 287 -16.38 47.95 -7.13
C HIS A 287 -15.17 47.78 -6.21
N PRO A 288 -13.94 47.98 -6.70
CA PRO A 288 -12.75 47.62 -5.95
C PRO A 288 -12.73 48.41 -4.64
N LYS A 289 -13.14 47.78 -3.53
CA LYS A 289 -12.89 48.29 -2.19
C LYS A 289 -11.37 48.34 -2.04
N LYS A 290 -10.78 49.55 -2.23
CA LYS A 290 -9.36 49.93 -2.18
C LYS A 290 -8.39 48.88 -2.73
N ARG A 291 -7.71 49.17 -3.86
CA ARG A 291 -6.60 48.36 -4.41
C ARG A 291 -5.66 47.90 -3.28
N LYS A 292 -5.75 46.63 -2.89
CA LYS A 292 -4.89 46.07 -1.85
C LYS A 292 -3.53 45.80 -2.47
N LYS A 293 -2.58 46.72 -2.27
CA LYS A 293 -1.19 46.61 -2.74
C LYS A 293 -0.59 45.24 -2.40
N SER A 294 0.17 44.66 -3.32
CA SER A 294 0.95 43.43 -3.12
C SER A 294 2.44 43.77 -3.13
N PRO A 295 3.02 44.16 -1.98
CA PRO A 295 4.37 44.71 -1.93
C PRO A 295 5.45 43.72 -2.40
N PHE A 296 5.23 42.41 -2.22
CA PHE A 296 6.15 41.38 -2.67
C PHE A 296 6.24 41.27 -4.20
N LEU A 297 5.09 41.15 -4.88
CA LEU A 297 5.06 41.04 -6.34
C LEU A 297 5.49 42.34 -7.03
N SER A 298 5.17 43.49 -6.44
CA SER A 298 5.61 44.79 -6.98
C SER A 298 7.12 44.99 -6.84
N ARG A 299 7.75 44.43 -5.79
CA ARG A 299 9.19 44.54 -5.57
C ARG A 299 10.01 43.65 -6.52
N ILE A 300 9.47 42.49 -6.90
CA ILE A 300 10.15 41.54 -7.80
C ILE A 300 9.87 41.85 -9.28
N PHE A 301 8.65 42.24 -9.62
CA PHE A 301 8.21 42.37 -11.02
C PHE A 301 7.66 43.76 -11.39
N GLY A 302 7.90 44.78 -10.57
CA GLY A 302 7.51 46.16 -10.87
C GLY A 302 6.00 46.39 -10.99
N VAL A 303 5.59 47.22 -11.94
CA VAL A 303 4.19 47.65 -12.13
C VAL A 303 3.32 46.50 -12.63
N GLU A 304 3.84 45.66 -13.52
CA GLU A 304 3.18 44.43 -13.99
C GLU A 304 2.90 43.46 -12.85
N GLY A 305 3.84 43.36 -11.89
CA GLY A 305 3.68 42.58 -10.66
C GLY A 305 2.62 43.13 -9.72
N GLU A 306 2.49 44.45 -9.60
CA GLU A 306 1.43 45.08 -8.81
C GLU A 306 0.06 44.85 -9.44
N LEU A 307 -0.04 44.93 -10.76
CA LEU A 307 -1.27 44.62 -11.51
C LEU A 307 -1.68 43.16 -11.32
N ALA A 308 -0.77 42.21 -11.58
CA ALA A 308 -1.00 40.78 -11.35
C ALA A 308 -1.35 40.46 -9.88
N GLY A 309 -0.70 41.11 -8.92
CA GLY A 309 -0.97 40.87 -7.51
C GLY A 309 -2.31 41.45 -7.03
N ALA A 310 -2.70 42.61 -7.55
CA ALA A 310 -4.01 43.21 -7.29
C ALA A 310 -5.14 42.33 -7.82
N THR A 311 -4.96 41.73 -9.00
CA THR A 311 -5.97 40.88 -9.65
C THR A 311 -6.16 39.55 -8.89
N LEU A 312 -5.06 38.90 -8.54
CA LEU A 312 -5.09 37.67 -7.73
C LEU A 312 -5.71 37.90 -6.34
N LYS A 313 -5.51 39.08 -5.73
CA LYS A 313 -6.15 39.45 -4.45
C LYS A 313 -7.63 39.78 -4.60
N ALA A 314 -8.05 40.40 -5.71
CA ALA A 314 -9.45 40.72 -5.97
C ALA A 314 -10.29 39.44 -6.13
N GLN A 315 -9.74 38.40 -6.76
CA GLN A 315 -10.44 37.13 -7.00
C GLN A 315 -10.11 35.99 -6.02
N LYS A 316 -9.64 36.33 -4.81
CA LYS A 316 -9.11 35.37 -3.82
C LYS A 316 -10.05 34.18 -3.53
N LYS A 317 -11.37 34.39 -3.53
CA LYS A 317 -12.36 33.32 -3.28
C LYS A 317 -12.44 32.30 -4.41
N ALA A 318 -12.46 32.75 -5.66
CA ALA A 318 -12.49 31.86 -6.83
C ALA A 318 -11.13 31.17 -7.04
N LEU A 319 -10.03 31.87 -6.74
CA LEU A 319 -8.69 31.31 -6.81
C LEU A 319 -8.45 30.23 -5.76
N ARG A 320 -8.99 30.40 -4.53
CA ARG A 320 -8.87 29.42 -3.44
C ARG A 320 -9.41 28.04 -3.81
N THR A 321 -10.59 27.96 -4.43
CA THR A 321 -11.22 26.67 -4.77
C THR A 321 -10.43 25.91 -5.82
N SER A 322 -9.93 26.60 -6.85
CA SER A 322 -9.09 25.98 -7.88
C SER A 322 -7.71 25.59 -7.34
N THR A 323 -7.07 26.47 -6.57
CA THR A 323 -5.78 26.17 -5.93
C THR A 323 -5.92 24.97 -4.99
N LEU A 324 -7.03 24.86 -4.24
CA LEU A 324 -7.28 23.74 -3.33
C LEU A 324 -7.42 22.39 -4.06
N SER A 325 -8.19 22.36 -5.14
CA SER A 325 -8.36 21.14 -5.95
C SER A 325 -7.02 20.68 -6.54
N LEU A 326 -6.23 21.62 -7.05
CA LEU A 326 -4.91 21.33 -7.59
C LEU A 326 -3.92 20.89 -6.50
N THR A 327 -3.92 21.52 -5.32
CA THR A 327 -3.10 21.07 -4.18
C THR A 327 -3.45 19.65 -3.77
N LEU A 328 -4.75 19.29 -3.73
CA LEU A 328 -5.18 17.96 -3.34
C LEU A 328 -4.79 16.91 -4.39
N SER A 329 -4.93 17.21 -5.68
CA SER A 329 -4.46 16.32 -6.75
C SER A 329 -2.95 16.14 -6.72
N PHE A 330 -2.18 17.22 -6.56
CA PHE A 330 -0.73 17.14 -6.46
C PHE A 330 -0.29 16.40 -5.20
N LEU A 331 -0.95 16.66 -4.06
CA LEU A 331 -0.67 15.97 -2.80
C LEU A 331 -0.98 14.48 -2.90
N GLY A 332 -2.14 14.08 -3.42
CA GLY A 332 -2.46 12.65 -3.61
C GLY A 332 -1.44 11.94 -4.50
N PHE A 333 -0.99 12.60 -5.57
CA PHE A 333 0.07 12.09 -6.44
C PHE A 333 1.42 11.94 -5.73
N THR A 334 1.89 12.96 -5.00
CA THR A 334 3.21 12.91 -4.32
C THR A 334 3.20 11.94 -3.16
N LEU A 335 2.14 11.92 -2.34
CA LEU A 335 1.99 10.98 -1.23
C LEU A 335 2.03 9.54 -1.73
N MET A 336 1.30 9.22 -2.81
CA MET A 336 1.26 7.87 -3.36
C MET A 336 2.61 7.42 -3.93
N LEU A 337 3.33 8.30 -4.64
CA LEU A 337 4.68 7.99 -5.13
C LEU A 337 5.66 7.76 -3.97
N CYS A 338 5.69 8.65 -2.99
CA CYS A 338 6.60 8.54 -1.85
C CYS A 338 6.30 7.29 -1.01
N PHE A 339 5.02 6.99 -0.80
CA PHE A 339 4.58 5.77 -0.14
C PHE A 339 5.06 4.53 -0.88
N PHE A 340 4.87 4.48 -2.20
CA PHE A 340 5.29 3.34 -3.00
C PHE A 340 6.81 3.12 -2.95
N THR A 341 7.60 4.20 -3.02
CA THR A 341 9.05 4.09 -2.85
C THR A 341 9.44 3.59 -1.47
N LEU A 342 8.76 4.05 -0.41
CA LEU A 342 9.04 3.62 0.94
C LEU A 342 8.65 2.15 1.16
N SER A 343 7.49 1.74 0.65
CA SER A 343 7.03 0.35 0.67
C SER A 343 8.01 -0.55 -0.06
N GLY A 344 8.49 -0.15 -1.25
CA GLY A 344 9.47 -0.92 -2.01
C GLY A 344 10.79 -1.10 -1.28
N ILE A 345 11.30 -0.05 -0.62
CA ILE A 345 12.48 -0.14 0.24
C ILE A 345 12.20 -1.10 1.41
N SER A 346 11.06 -0.94 2.09
CA SER A 346 10.71 -1.79 3.22
C SER A 346 10.65 -3.27 2.84
N THR A 347 10.01 -3.59 1.71
CA THR A 347 9.88 -4.97 1.19
C THR A 347 11.24 -5.57 0.83
N ASN A 348 12.14 -4.80 0.23
CA ASN A 348 13.48 -5.29 -0.12
C ASN A 348 14.31 -5.66 1.12
N HIS A 349 14.16 -4.90 2.22
CA HIS A 349 14.94 -5.08 3.44
C HIS A 349 14.53 -6.28 4.30
N THR A 350 13.27 -6.73 4.26
CA THR A 350 12.72 -7.61 5.30
C THR A 350 13.03 -9.09 5.14
N TYR A 351 13.44 -9.59 3.96
CA TYR A 351 13.77 -11.01 3.80
C TYR A 351 14.76 -11.30 2.67
N PHE A 352 14.48 -10.80 1.46
CA PHE A 352 15.25 -11.16 0.27
C PHE A 352 16.71 -10.69 0.28
N GLU A 353 17.01 -9.45 0.70
CA GLU A 353 18.40 -8.97 0.74
C GLU A 353 19.22 -9.63 1.84
N ARG A 354 18.61 -9.91 3.01
CA ARG A 354 19.31 -10.44 4.19
C ARG A 354 19.85 -11.86 3.95
N TYR A 355 19.07 -12.70 3.29
CA TYR A 355 19.43 -14.10 3.03
C TYR A 355 19.74 -14.40 1.57
N GLN A 356 19.86 -13.37 0.72
CA GLN A 356 20.07 -13.54 -0.74
C GLN A 356 21.31 -14.36 -1.10
N ASN A 357 22.31 -14.44 -0.22
CA ASN A 357 23.55 -15.15 -0.48
C ASN A 357 23.73 -16.39 0.42
N ALA A 358 22.71 -16.70 1.24
CA ALA A 358 22.74 -17.83 2.15
C ALA A 358 22.29 -19.14 1.48
N TRP A 359 21.76 -19.09 0.26
CA TRP A 359 21.28 -20.25 -0.49
C TRP A 359 21.28 -19.94 -1.99
N ASP A 360 21.34 -20.98 -2.83
CA ASP A 360 21.10 -20.87 -4.27
C ASP A 360 19.94 -21.78 -4.69
N VAL A 361 19.92 -23.01 -4.18
CA VAL A 361 18.77 -23.93 -4.25
C VAL A 361 18.43 -24.37 -2.82
N MET A 362 17.15 -24.35 -2.49
CA MET A 362 16.63 -24.77 -1.19
C MET A 362 15.64 -25.91 -1.41
N VAL A 363 15.81 -27.02 -0.69
CA VAL A 363 14.83 -28.11 -0.67
C VAL A 363 14.23 -28.21 0.72
N THR A 364 12.92 -28.36 0.79
CA THR A 364 12.17 -28.72 1.99
C THR A 364 11.56 -30.10 1.78
N VAL A 365 12.11 -31.11 2.45
CA VAL A 365 11.58 -32.49 2.45
C VAL A 365 10.53 -32.57 3.55
N LYS A 366 9.30 -32.89 3.17
CA LYS A 366 8.14 -32.87 4.07
C LYS A 366 8.07 -34.13 4.93
N ASP A 367 7.66 -33.96 6.18
CA ASP A 367 7.32 -35.04 7.13
C ASP A 367 8.39 -36.14 7.21
N THR A 368 9.66 -35.75 7.16
CA THR A 368 10.80 -36.66 7.12
C THR A 368 11.87 -36.16 8.08
N ASP A 369 12.16 -36.97 9.10
CA ASP A 369 13.28 -36.70 10.01
C ASP A 369 14.62 -36.83 9.29
N ILE A 370 15.58 -35.98 9.67
CA ILE A 370 16.94 -35.98 9.10
C ILE A 370 17.64 -37.33 9.26
N GLU A 371 17.24 -38.12 10.26
CA GLU A 371 17.77 -39.48 10.49
C GLU A 371 17.26 -40.51 9.49
N SER A 372 16.07 -40.29 8.95
CA SER A 372 15.36 -41.18 8.02
C SER A 372 15.59 -40.80 6.55
N PHE A 373 16.34 -39.73 6.30
CA PHE A 373 16.70 -39.29 4.95
C PHE A 373 17.88 -40.12 4.41
N GLU A 374 17.58 -41.12 3.55
CA GLU A 374 18.56 -42.12 3.11
C GLU A 374 19.55 -41.57 2.07
N GLU A 375 19.12 -40.62 1.24
CA GLU A 375 19.84 -40.03 0.11
C GLU A 375 20.73 -38.85 0.52
N ALA A 376 21.00 -38.69 1.81
CA ALA A 376 21.86 -37.64 2.35
C ALA A 376 23.25 -37.64 1.69
N GLU A 377 23.85 -38.82 1.48
CA GLU A 377 25.17 -38.92 0.85
C GLU A 377 25.17 -38.48 -0.62
N ASP A 378 24.10 -38.77 -1.37
CA ASP A 378 24.00 -38.41 -2.79
C ASP A 378 23.86 -36.89 -2.96
N ILE A 379 23.08 -36.24 -2.09
CA ILE A 379 22.93 -34.78 -2.04
C ILE A 379 24.25 -34.08 -1.66
N LEU A 380 24.99 -34.64 -0.69
CA LEU A 380 26.29 -34.10 -0.27
C LEU A 380 27.38 -34.30 -1.34
N GLN A 381 27.17 -35.19 -2.32
CA GLN A 381 28.10 -35.46 -3.43
C GLN A 381 27.75 -34.72 -4.73
N LEU A 382 26.73 -33.85 -4.71
CA LEU A 382 26.36 -33.01 -5.86
C LEU A 382 27.57 -32.23 -6.39
N LYS A 383 27.79 -32.28 -7.71
CA LYS A 383 29.01 -31.74 -8.33
C LYS A 383 28.97 -30.21 -8.36
N ASN A 384 30.04 -29.58 -7.88
CA ASN A 384 30.22 -28.12 -7.83
C ASN A 384 29.17 -27.41 -6.95
N ALA A 385 28.68 -28.11 -5.93
CA ALA A 385 27.75 -27.59 -4.96
C ALA A 385 28.26 -27.86 -3.54
N ASP A 386 28.08 -26.88 -2.67
CA ASP A 386 28.22 -27.00 -1.22
C ASP A 386 26.81 -27.19 -0.65
N SER A 387 26.54 -28.37 -0.09
CA SER A 387 25.24 -28.79 0.44
C SER A 387 25.33 -28.97 1.95
N VAL A 388 24.32 -28.50 2.68
CA VAL A 388 24.14 -28.76 4.11
C VAL A 388 22.71 -29.20 4.34
N ILE A 389 22.53 -30.31 5.06
CA ILE A 389 21.24 -30.86 5.44
C ILE A 389 21.03 -30.55 6.92
N TYR A 390 19.86 -30.03 7.27
CA TYR A 390 19.56 -29.70 8.65
C TYR A 390 18.08 -29.81 8.96
N GLN A 391 17.76 -30.02 10.24
CA GLN A 391 16.41 -30.02 10.79
C GLN A 391 16.41 -29.17 12.07
N LYS A 392 15.23 -28.73 12.49
CA LYS A 392 15.07 -27.89 13.68
C LYS A 392 14.38 -28.68 14.79
N ALA A 393 14.72 -28.38 16.03
CA ALA A 393 14.02 -28.87 17.20
C ALA A 393 13.93 -27.78 18.28
N ALA A 394 12.92 -27.88 19.15
CA ALA A 394 12.68 -26.91 20.21
C ALA A 394 12.94 -27.48 21.61
N ALA A 395 13.64 -26.71 22.45
CA ALA A 395 13.94 -27.06 23.83
C ALA A 395 13.89 -25.81 24.74
N GLN A 396 14.01 -26.02 26.05
CA GLN A 396 14.33 -24.94 27.00
C GLN A 396 15.76 -25.08 27.48
N CYS A 397 16.46 -23.97 27.61
CA CYS A 397 17.81 -23.89 28.16
C CYS A 397 17.75 -23.20 29.52
N THR A 398 18.40 -23.78 30.52
CA THR A 398 18.53 -23.14 31.85
C THR A 398 19.87 -22.44 31.98
N VAL A 399 19.83 -21.16 32.35
CA VAL A 399 21.01 -20.31 32.45
C VAL A 399 21.02 -19.60 33.80
N PRO A 400 22.06 -19.77 34.63
CA PRO A 400 22.20 -19.00 35.87
C PRO A 400 22.41 -17.51 35.57
N GLU A 401 21.95 -16.63 36.46
CA GLU A 401 22.13 -15.17 36.31
C GLU A 401 23.61 -14.78 36.17
N SER A 402 24.55 -15.49 36.80
CA SER A 402 25.99 -15.26 36.63
C SER A 402 26.53 -15.61 35.23
N GLY A 403 25.77 -16.37 34.45
CA GLY A 403 26.09 -16.75 33.08
C GLY A 403 25.66 -15.71 32.04
N ILE A 404 24.96 -14.66 32.44
CA ILE A 404 24.52 -13.58 31.55
C ILE A 404 25.67 -12.59 31.32
N SER A 405 25.81 -12.10 30.09
CA SER A 405 26.88 -11.17 29.70
C SER A 405 26.82 -9.85 30.48
N ASN A 406 28.00 -9.24 30.69
CA ASN A 406 28.10 -7.94 31.35
C ASN A 406 27.42 -6.83 30.53
N GLU A 407 27.45 -6.94 29.21
CA GLU A 407 26.79 -6.04 28.27
C GLU A 407 25.28 -6.06 28.46
N LEU A 408 24.67 -7.26 28.58
CA LEU A 408 23.23 -7.39 28.80
C LEU A 408 22.83 -6.88 30.20
N HIS A 409 23.67 -7.07 31.21
CA HIS A 409 23.46 -6.48 32.53
C HIS A 409 23.47 -4.95 32.51
N GLN A 410 24.32 -4.32 31.69
CA GLN A 410 24.35 -2.85 31.54
C GLN A 410 23.08 -2.29 30.90
N LEU A 411 22.38 -3.08 30.09
CA LEU A 411 21.11 -2.71 29.47
C LEU A 411 19.89 -2.85 30.39
N GLY A 412 20.08 -3.39 31.60
CA GLY A 412 18.99 -3.66 32.55
C GLY A 412 18.61 -5.13 32.67
N GLY A 413 19.41 -6.05 32.11
CA GLY A 413 19.20 -7.49 32.18
C GLY A 413 18.20 -8.01 31.15
N LEU A 414 18.03 -9.33 31.08
CA LEU A 414 17.21 -10.00 30.07
C LEU A 414 15.73 -9.55 30.10
N GLU A 415 15.19 -9.31 31.29
CA GLU A 415 13.80 -8.85 31.50
C GLU A 415 13.52 -7.49 30.85
N SER A 416 14.53 -6.62 30.75
CA SER A 416 14.37 -5.29 30.14
C SER A 416 14.16 -5.34 28.62
N ILE A 417 14.63 -6.40 27.97
CA ILE A 417 14.63 -6.54 26.50
C ILE A 417 13.64 -7.62 26.04
N ALA A 418 13.56 -8.74 26.76
CA ALA A 418 12.67 -9.88 26.46
C ALA A 418 11.31 -9.80 27.17
N GLY A 419 11.11 -8.87 28.11
CA GLY A 419 9.86 -8.72 28.86
C GLY A 419 9.74 -9.72 30.01
N SER A 420 8.62 -10.46 30.07
CA SER A 420 8.40 -11.49 31.10
C SER A 420 9.23 -12.73 30.81
N VAL A 421 10.26 -12.99 31.62
CA VAL A 421 11.11 -14.17 31.52
C VAL A 421 10.85 -15.09 32.72
N ASP A 422 10.75 -16.39 32.47
CA ASP A 422 10.61 -17.38 33.52
C ASP A 422 11.91 -17.50 34.33
N ARG A 423 11.87 -17.06 35.58
CA ARG A 423 13.00 -17.05 36.51
C ARG A 423 12.65 -17.81 37.79
N THR A 424 13.52 -18.73 38.21
CA THR A 424 13.38 -19.42 39.49
C THR A 424 13.77 -18.50 40.66
N ALA A 425 13.29 -18.82 41.87
CA ALA A 425 13.61 -18.05 43.09
C ALA A 425 15.12 -18.01 43.41
N GLU A 426 15.91 -18.92 42.82
CA GLU A 426 17.36 -19.02 42.97
C GLU A 426 18.15 -18.24 41.90
N GLY A 427 17.47 -17.54 40.99
CA GLY A 427 18.13 -16.72 39.96
C GLY A 427 18.55 -17.49 38.71
N ILE A 428 17.87 -18.59 38.37
CA ILE A 428 18.09 -19.33 37.13
C ILE A 428 17.00 -18.94 36.14
N TYR A 429 17.42 -18.51 34.95
CA TYR A 429 16.53 -18.20 33.83
C TYR A 429 16.22 -19.47 33.03
N SER A 430 14.94 -19.66 32.67
CA SER A 430 14.54 -20.60 31.63
C SER A 430 14.32 -19.83 30.33
N ILE A 431 15.10 -20.17 29.31
CA ILE A 431 15.15 -19.46 28.03
C ILE A 431 14.77 -20.44 26.94
N GLN A 432 13.88 -20.05 26.03
CA GLN A 432 13.56 -20.88 24.86
C GLN A 432 14.81 -21.08 24.00
N SER A 433 14.95 -22.30 23.51
CA SER A 433 16.17 -22.79 22.87
C SER A 433 15.83 -23.44 21.54
N THR A 434 16.44 -22.95 20.46
CA THR A 434 16.30 -23.55 19.13
C THR A 434 17.53 -24.40 18.84
N ILE A 435 17.30 -25.68 18.58
CA ILE A 435 18.35 -26.62 18.22
C ILE A 435 18.33 -26.78 16.70
N ILE A 436 19.44 -26.47 16.05
CA ILE A 436 19.67 -26.73 14.64
C ILE A 436 20.50 -28.01 14.54
N ILE A 437 19.85 -29.08 14.12
CA ILE A 437 20.44 -30.40 13.91
C ILE A 437 21.04 -30.39 12.51
N MET A 438 22.36 -30.50 12.39
CA MET A 438 23.06 -30.46 11.10
C MET A 438 23.63 -31.83 10.76
N ASP A 439 23.74 -32.13 9.47
CA ASP A 439 24.54 -33.27 9.04
C ASP A 439 25.99 -33.15 9.54
N ASP A 440 26.62 -34.29 9.85
CA ASP A 440 27.93 -34.32 10.48
C ASP A 440 29.02 -33.66 9.61
N SER A 441 28.86 -33.66 8.29
CA SER A 441 29.81 -33.04 7.35
C SER A 441 29.69 -31.52 7.39
N GLY A 442 28.47 -30.99 7.29
CA GLY A 442 28.16 -29.57 7.41
C GLY A 442 28.58 -29.00 8.77
N PHE A 443 28.35 -29.72 9.87
CA PHE A 443 28.83 -29.32 11.19
C PHE A 443 30.36 -29.24 11.25
N LYS A 444 31.08 -30.23 10.70
CA LYS A 444 32.55 -30.23 10.65
C LYS A 444 33.10 -29.07 9.82
N GLU A 445 32.47 -28.73 8.71
CA GLU A 445 32.85 -27.55 7.91
C GLU A 445 32.63 -26.25 8.67
N TYR A 446 31.49 -26.15 9.37
CA TYR A 446 31.22 -25.01 10.22
C TYR A 446 32.28 -24.86 11.33
N CYS A 447 32.63 -25.94 12.05
CA CYS A 447 33.73 -25.94 13.02
C CYS A 447 35.05 -25.40 12.42
N LYS A 448 35.42 -25.86 11.21
CA LYS A 448 36.62 -25.37 10.51
C LYS A 448 36.54 -23.88 10.22
N LYS A 449 35.37 -23.37 9.81
CA LYS A 449 35.16 -21.95 9.49
C LYS A 449 35.34 -21.04 10.71
N ILE A 450 34.86 -21.47 11.87
CA ILE A 450 35.02 -20.73 13.14
C ILE A 450 36.36 -21.02 13.85
N GLY A 451 37.20 -21.90 13.28
CA GLY A 451 38.55 -22.18 13.77
C GLY A 451 38.64 -23.19 14.93
N ILE A 452 37.61 -24.00 15.14
CA ILE A 452 37.53 -25.00 16.21
C ILE A 452 37.73 -26.41 15.65
N LYS A 453 38.33 -27.30 16.46
CA LYS A 453 38.47 -28.70 16.10
C LYS A 453 37.12 -29.40 16.25
N PRO A 454 36.61 -30.07 15.20
CA PRO A 454 35.36 -30.81 15.33
C PRO A 454 35.54 -31.97 16.31
N GLU A 455 34.66 -32.04 17.32
CA GLU A 455 34.53 -33.18 18.21
C GLU A 455 33.28 -34.00 17.82
N GLU A 456 33.24 -35.27 18.20
CA GLU A 456 32.12 -36.17 17.84
C GLU A 456 30.84 -35.88 18.64
N THR A 457 30.98 -35.23 19.81
CA THR A 457 29.89 -34.90 20.73
C THR A 457 30.02 -33.50 21.28
N GLY A 458 29.00 -32.67 21.06
CA GLY A 458 28.93 -31.32 21.61
C GLY A 458 28.10 -30.38 20.75
N CYS A 459 27.93 -29.14 21.22
CA CYS A 459 27.19 -28.09 20.53
C CYS A 459 28.01 -26.82 20.36
N ILE A 460 27.65 -26.03 19.34
CA ILE A 460 28.13 -24.65 19.19
C ILE A 460 26.97 -23.73 19.50
N VAL A 461 27.21 -22.73 20.35
CA VAL A 461 26.16 -21.83 20.83
C VAL A 461 26.26 -20.49 20.11
N LEU A 462 25.15 -20.06 19.52
CA LEU A 462 25.04 -18.71 18.95
C LEU A 462 24.89 -17.70 20.09
N ASN A 463 26.01 -17.11 20.50
CA ASN A 463 26.11 -16.25 21.66
C ASN A 463 25.70 -14.79 21.36
N ARG A 464 24.50 -14.55 20.85
CA ARG A 464 24.09 -13.19 20.49
C ARG A 464 22.63 -12.91 20.84
N ILE A 465 22.36 -11.71 21.31
CA ILE A 465 21.01 -11.22 21.61
C ILE A 465 20.84 -9.82 21.02
N TRP A 466 19.64 -9.53 20.52
CA TRP A 466 19.36 -8.22 19.90
C TRP A 466 19.23 -7.12 20.97
N ASP A 467 20.00 -6.05 20.84
CA ASP A 467 19.84 -4.83 21.65
C ASP A 467 18.67 -3.99 21.11
N SER A 468 17.46 -4.25 21.59
CA SER A 468 16.26 -3.50 21.17
C SER A 468 16.14 -2.12 21.83
N ILE A 469 17.01 -1.77 22.78
CA ILE A 469 17.02 -0.47 23.46
C ILE A 469 17.76 0.57 22.61
N ASN A 470 18.96 0.21 22.13
CA ASN A 470 19.80 1.13 21.37
C ASN A 470 19.70 0.93 19.86
N SER A 471 19.20 -0.22 19.39
CA SER A 471 19.03 -0.51 17.97
C SER A 471 17.57 -0.80 17.60
N ASN A 472 17.24 -0.71 16.31
CA ASN A 472 15.87 -0.94 15.83
C ASN A 472 15.77 -2.30 15.12
N PHE A 473 14.54 -2.78 14.89
CA PHE A 473 14.31 -4.11 14.33
C PHE A 473 14.86 -4.29 12.91
N ARG A 474 15.12 -3.20 12.18
CA ARG A 474 15.60 -3.20 10.79
C ARG A 474 17.14 -3.24 10.71
N TYR A 475 17.81 -2.55 11.63
CA TYR A 475 19.27 -2.52 11.77
C TYR A 475 19.62 -3.03 13.15
N LYS A 476 19.39 -4.33 13.36
CA LYS A 476 19.64 -5.01 14.64
C LYS A 476 21.13 -4.98 14.94
N GLU A 477 21.49 -4.41 16.09
CA GLU A 477 22.82 -4.59 16.67
C GLU A 477 22.73 -5.71 17.71
N TYR A 478 23.72 -6.60 17.68
CA TYR A 478 23.77 -7.76 18.57
C TYR A 478 24.88 -7.58 19.58
N ILE A 479 24.59 -7.96 20.82
CA ILE A 479 25.56 -8.06 21.90
C ILE A 479 25.69 -9.52 22.36
N PRO A 480 26.78 -9.89 23.06
CA PRO A 480 26.90 -11.22 23.65
C PRO A 480 25.73 -11.52 24.58
N PHE A 481 25.18 -12.74 24.51
CA PHE A 481 24.07 -13.15 25.38
C PHE A 481 24.62 -13.70 26.72
N LEU A 482 25.55 -14.63 26.64
CA LEU A 482 26.15 -15.36 27.75
C LEU A 482 27.63 -15.00 27.94
N THR A 483 28.14 -15.22 29.15
CA THR A 483 29.58 -15.28 29.43
C THR A 483 30.15 -16.58 28.90
N GLU A 484 31.30 -16.53 28.21
CA GLU A 484 31.93 -17.69 27.56
C GLU A 484 32.66 -18.62 28.57
N GLU A 485 32.11 -18.77 29.76
CA GLU A 485 32.73 -19.49 30.89
C GLU A 485 32.11 -20.87 31.12
N GLN A 486 30.94 -21.14 30.55
CA GLN A 486 30.24 -22.43 30.72
C GLN A 486 30.73 -23.46 29.70
N ASN A 487 31.14 -24.63 30.19
CA ASN A 487 31.60 -25.73 29.34
C ASN A 487 30.46 -26.68 28.93
N THR A 488 29.28 -26.55 29.53
CA THR A 488 28.10 -27.37 29.26
C THR A 488 26.84 -26.52 29.27
N ILE A 489 25.82 -26.94 28.52
CA ILE A 489 24.47 -26.36 28.55
C ILE A 489 23.48 -27.45 28.94
N LEU A 490 22.55 -27.11 29.84
CA LEU A 490 21.45 -27.97 30.24
C LEU A 490 20.21 -27.65 29.41
N LEU A 491 19.85 -28.57 28.50
CA LEU A 491 18.63 -28.52 27.69
C LEU A 491 17.52 -29.33 28.36
N GLN A 492 16.29 -28.88 28.23
CA GLN A 492 15.10 -29.48 28.81
C GLN A 492 13.99 -29.61 27.76
N ASN A 493 13.22 -30.69 27.84
CA ASN A 493 12.07 -30.90 26.96
C ASN A 493 10.95 -29.87 27.28
N MET A 494 10.30 -29.35 26.24
CA MET A 494 9.24 -28.33 26.34
C MET A 494 7.97 -28.83 27.06
N GLU A 495 7.59 -30.08 26.82
CA GLU A 495 6.37 -30.70 27.36
C GLU A 495 6.65 -31.44 28.66
N GLN A 496 7.74 -32.21 28.70
CA GLN A 496 8.15 -33.03 29.84
C GLN A 496 9.34 -32.41 30.55
N ARG A 497 9.12 -31.33 31.32
CA ARG A 497 10.18 -30.54 32.00
C ARG A 497 11.14 -31.32 32.93
N GLN A 498 10.82 -32.57 33.28
CA GLN A 498 11.71 -33.45 34.06
C GLN A 498 12.82 -34.07 33.21
N ASN A 499 12.63 -34.16 31.89
CA ASN A 499 13.59 -34.70 30.95
C ASN A 499 14.61 -33.61 30.60
N THR A 500 15.83 -33.80 31.06
CA THR A 500 16.92 -32.84 30.88
C THR A 500 18.18 -33.55 30.40
N VAL A 501 18.98 -32.87 29.59
CA VAL A 501 20.24 -33.38 29.05
C VAL A 501 21.31 -32.30 29.10
N GLU A 502 22.50 -32.65 29.56
CA GLU A 502 23.67 -31.78 29.52
C GLU A 502 24.48 -32.07 28.25
N ILE A 503 24.74 -31.03 27.46
CA ILE A 503 25.54 -31.11 26.24
C ILE A 503 26.82 -30.28 26.40
N PRO A 504 28.00 -30.83 26.08
CA PRO A 504 29.25 -30.06 26.06
C PRO A 504 29.20 -28.91 25.05
N VAL A 505 29.62 -27.71 25.47
CA VAL A 505 29.77 -26.55 24.59
C VAL A 505 31.17 -26.57 23.99
N LEU A 506 31.25 -26.77 22.69
CA LEU A 506 32.52 -26.74 21.95
C LEU A 506 33.02 -25.31 21.76
N ALA A 507 32.08 -24.37 21.54
CA ALA A 507 32.39 -22.95 21.38
C ALA A 507 31.15 -22.05 21.44
N TYR A 508 31.42 -20.79 21.74
CA TYR A 508 30.50 -19.66 21.56
C TYR A 508 30.86 -18.91 20.29
N THR A 509 29.85 -18.49 19.52
CA THR A 509 30.05 -17.74 18.27
C THR A 509 29.00 -16.65 18.09
N GLN A 510 29.39 -15.54 17.49
CA GLN A 510 28.48 -14.47 17.06
C GLN A 510 27.97 -14.68 15.61
N GLU A 511 28.70 -15.50 14.84
CA GLU A 511 28.43 -15.77 13.44
C GLU A 511 27.79 -17.15 13.30
N PRO A 512 26.54 -17.25 12.81
CA PRO A 512 25.90 -18.53 12.55
C PRO A 512 26.47 -19.22 11.30
N PRO A 513 26.22 -20.53 11.11
CA PRO A 513 26.45 -21.17 9.83
C PRO A 513 25.59 -20.49 8.76
N VAL A 514 26.02 -20.62 7.50
CA VAL A 514 25.30 -20.03 6.37
C VAL A 514 24.10 -20.91 6.06
N LEU A 515 22.95 -20.59 6.67
CA LEU A 515 21.66 -21.25 6.49
C LEU A 515 20.58 -20.22 6.13
N ARG A 516 19.48 -20.65 5.52
CA ARG A 516 18.32 -19.80 5.22
C ARG A 516 17.38 -19.72 6.44
N GLU A 517 17.93 -19.36 7.60
CA GLU A 517 17.20 -19.33 8.87
C GLU A 517 17.20 -17.93 9.50
N GLU A 518 16.04 -17.51 10.00
CA GLU A 518 15.95 -16.38 10.91
C GLU A 518 15.78 -16.89 12.34
N TYR A 519 16.74 -16.53 13.19
CA TYR A 519 16.69 -16.86 14.60
C TYR A 519 15.89 -15.81 15.36
N GLU A 520 15.06 -16.28 16.29
CA GLU A 520 14.30 -15.41 17.19
C GLU A 520 15.23 -14.50 18.01
N ASN A 521 14.72 -13.33 18.40
CA ASN A 521 15.57 -12.26 18.94
C ASN A 521 16.12 -12.54 20.34
N TYR A 522 15.41 -13.35 21.13
CA TYR A 522 15.66 -13.56 22.56
C TYR A 522 15.73 -15.05 22.94
N THR A 523 16.13 -15.89 21.98
CA THR A 523 16.33 -17.33 22.19
C THR A 523 17.81 -17.69 22.11
N LEU A 524 18.18 -18.81 22.75
CA LEU A 524 19.51 -19.36 22.62
C LEU A 524 19.50 -20.39 21.49
N VAL A 525 20.37 -20.24 20.48
CA VAL A 525 20.45 -21.19 19.36
C VAL A 525 21.65 -22.11 19.55
N GLN A 526 21.44 -23.42 19.44
CA GLN A 526 22.52 -24.41 19.44
C GLN A 526 22.61 -25.08 18.07
N PHE A 527 23.83 -25.22 17.55
CA PHE A 527 24.14 -26.06 16.40
C PHE A 527 24.71 -27.37 16.90
N ILE A 528 24.12 -28.49 16.49
CA ILE A 528 24.47 -29.83 16.98
C ILE A 528 24.64 -30.77 15.77
N PRO A 529 25.67 -31.63 15.72
CA PRO A 529 25.78 -32.63 14.66
C PRO A 529 24.78 -33.77 14.87
N LEU A 530 24.34 -34.39 13.79
CA LEU A 530 23.40 -35.52 13.79
C LEU A 530 23.85 -36.67 14.71
N SER A 531 25.16 -36.93 14.78
CA SER A 531 25.76 -37.91 15.70
C SER A 531 25.44 -37.64 17.19
N THR A 532 25.36 -36.37 17.58
CA THR A 532 25.01 -35.94 18.94
C THR A 532 23.50 -35.94 19.12
N TRP A 533 22.73 -35.52 18.11
CA TRP A 533 21.27 -35.54 18.17
C TRP A 533 20.72 -36.94 18.46
N ARG A 534 21.22 -37.98 17.77
CA ARG A 534 20.88 -39.40 18.00
C ARG A 534 21.02 -39.86 19.46
N GLN A 535 21.87 -39.19 20.25
CA GLN A 535 22.08 -39.52 21.66
C GLN A 535 21.09 -38.83 22.58
N VAL A 536 20.55 -37.67 22.17
CA VAL A 536 19.73 -36.79 23.02
C VAL A 536 18.27 -36.68 22.58
N GLU A 537 17.94 -37.11 21.36
CA GLU A 537 16.61 -37.04 20.76
C GLU A 537 15.54 -37.64 21.67
N LYS A 538 15.75 -38.84 22.21
CA LYS A 538 14.77 -39.52 23.09
C LYS A 538 14.44 -38.75 24.37
N VAL A 539 15.32 -37.83 24.78
CA VAL A 539 15.15 -37.00 25.98
C VAL A 539 14.52 -35.66 25.62
N ILE A 540 15.00 -35.01 24.55
CA ILE A 540 14.58 -33.66 24.16
C ILE A 540 13.36 -33.65 23.25
N GLY A 541 13.29 -34.52 22.24
CA GLY A 541 12.20 -34.61 21.26
C GLY A 541 11.93 -33.29 20.52
N ASN A 542 10.67 -33.10 20.12
CA ASN A 542 10.14 -31.87 19.54
C ASN A 542 10.87 -31.41 18.26
N THR A 543 11.18 -32.35 17.37
CA THR A 543 11.64 -32.05 16.02
C THR A 543 10.52 -31.42 15.21
N GLU A 544 10.85 -30.43 14.40
CA GLU A 544 9.97 -29.97 13.34
C GLU A 544 9.84 -31.08 12.27
N PRO A 545 8.68 -31.23 11.61
CA PRO A 545 8.43 -32.36 10.70
C PRO A 545 9.28 -32.33 9.43
N ASP A 546 9.75 -31.15 9.01
CA ASP A 546 10.42 -30.95 7.73
C ASP A 546 11.95 -30.98 7.88
N THR A 547 12.62 -31.65 6.94
CA THR A 547 14.08 -31.58 6.77
C THR A 547 14.44 -30.60 5.66
N TYR A 548 15.45 -29.77 5.92
CA TYR A 548 15.88 -28.70 5.03
C TYR A 548 17.24 -29.01 4.40
N ILE A 549 17.35 -28.77 3.10
CA ILE A 549 18.60 -28.94 2.35
C ILE A 549 18.94 -27.59 1.72
N ARG A 550 20.04 -27.00 2.17
CA ARG A 550 20.61 -25.80 1.56
C ARG A 550 21.70 -26.19 0.60
N ILE A 551 21.60 -25.75 -0.65
CA ILE A 551 22.59 -25.97 -1.70
C ILE A 551 23.13 -24.62 -2.19
N LEU A 552 24.45 -24.48 -2.28
CA LEU A 552 25.18 -23.29 -2.77
C LEU A 552 26.04 -23.70 -3.96
N ALA A 553 25.96 -22.95 -5.06
CA ALA A 553 26.78 -23.24 -6.22
C ALA A 553 28.21 -22.67 -6.05
N GLU A 554 29.22 -23.50 -6.28
CA GLU A 554 30.63 -23.13 -6.11
C GLU A 554 31.21 -22.34 -7.31
N LYS A 555 30.80 -22.70 -8.53
CA LYS A 555 31.42 -22.19 -9.78
C LYS A 555 30.62 -21.12 -10.49
N SER A 556 29.36 -21.39 -10.80
CA SER A 556 28.48 -20.50 -11.55
C SER A 556 27.15 -20.34 -10.84
N ARG A 557 26.76 -19.08 -10.60
CA ARG A 557 25.47 -18.69 -10.01
C ARG A 557 24.55 -18.06 -11.06
N GLU A 558 24.61 -18.55 -12.29
CA GLU A 558 23.69 -18.17 -13.35
C GLU A 558 22.43 -19.06 -13.30
N LEU A 559 21.29 -18.54 -13.79
CA LEU A 559 20.01 -19.25 -13.76
C LEU A 559 20.09 -20.66 -14.38
N SER A 560 20.82 -20.81 -15.50
CA SER A 560 20.99 -22.11 -16.17
C SER A 560 21.73 -23.13 -15.29
N ALA A 561 22.75 -22.69 -14.55
CA ALA A 561 23.51 -23.56 -13.64
C ALA A 561 22.66 -23.96 -12.42
N LEU A 562 21.91 -23.00 -11.86
CA LEU A 562 21.02 -23.30 -10.74
C LEU A 562 19.86 -24.21 -11.13
N ASN A 563 19.30 -24.07 -12.34
CA ASN A 563 18.26 -24.98 -12.84
C ASN A 563 18.79 -26.42 -12.99
N VAL A 564 20.06 -26.60 -13.35
CA VAL A 564 20.67 -27.94 -13.40
C VAL A 564 20.79 -28.52 -12.00
N LEU A 565 21.26 -27.75 -11.02
CA LEU A 565 21.33 -28.20 -9.62
C LEU A 565 19.95 -28.51 -9.04
N GLU A 566 18.95 -27.69 -9.36
CA GLU A 566 17.55 -27.91 -8.99
C GLU A 566 17.02 -29.22 -9.57
N THR A 567 17.30 -29.51 -10.84
CA THR A 567 16.88 -30.77 -11.50
C THR A 567 17.62 -31.96 -10.91
N GLU A 568 18.95 -31.88 -10.74
CA GLU A 568 19.75 -32.96 -10.16
C GLU A 568 19.32 -33.28 -8.72
N ALA A 569 19.03 -32.26 -7.90
CA ALA A 569 18.51 -32.45 -6.55
C ALA A 569 17.12 -33.09 -6.57
N ALA A 570 16.21 -32.62 -7.43
CA ALA A 570 14.87 -33.17 -7.57
C ALA A 570 14.89 -34.64 -8.00
N ASP A 571 15.73 -35.01 -8.98
CA ASP A 571 15.87 -36.38 -9.48
C ASP A 571 16.31 -37.37 -8.39
N ILE A 572 17.11 -36.92 -7.41
CA ILE A 572 17.55 -37.75 -6.27
C ILE A 572 16.39 -38.10 -5.34
N MET A 573 15.44 -37.18 -5.15
CA MET A 573 14.34 -37.33 -4.18
C MET A 573 13.03 -37.80 -4.83
N GLU A 574 12.97 -37.81 -6.16
CA GLU A 574 11.76 -38.11 -6.92
C GLU A 574 11.27 -39.54 -6.64
N GLY A 575 10.02 -39.66 -6.16
CA GLY A 575 9.34 -40.93 -5.93
C GLY A 575 9.46 -41.49 -4.52
N ASN A 576 10.45 -41.05 -3.74
CA ASN A 576 10.66 -41.49 -2.35
C ASN A 576 10.11 -40.49 -1.32
N TYR A 577 10.10 -39.19 -1.65
CA TYR A 577 9.70 -38.13 -0.73
C TYR A 577 8.71 -37.15 -1.34
N THR A 578 7.91 -36.53 -0.48
CA THR A 578 7.19 -35.29 -0.76
C THR A 578 8.13 -34.11 -0.47
N PHE A 579 8.39 -33.26 -1.46
CA PHE A 579 9.33 -32.16 -1.28
C PHE A 579 8.93 -30.91 -2.06
N GLU A 580 9.40 -29.77 -1.59
CA GLU A 580 9.35 -28.48 -2.26
C GLU A 580 10.78 -28.04 -2.59
N ILE A 581 11.01 -27.57 -3.80
CA ILE A 581 12.32 -27.06 -4.23
C ILE A 581 12.19 -25.62 -4.74
N GLU A 582 13.09 -24.77 -4.28
CA GLU A 582 13.15 -23.36 -4.64
C GLU A 582 14.51 -23.00 -5.22
N ASN A 583 14.49 -22.26 -6.31
CA ASN A 583 15.67 -21.68 -6.93
C ASN A 583 15.69 -20.18 -6.73
N ARG A 584 16.75 -19.66 -6.11
CA ARG A 584 16.84 -18.26 -5.70
C ARG A 584 16.65 -17.27 -6.84
N ILE A 585 17.26 -17.53 -8.01
CA ILE A 585 17.20 -16.58 -9.14
C ILE A 585 15.82 -16.61 -9.77
N GLN A 586 15.26 -17.80 -9.92
CA GLN A 586 13.90 -17.97 -10.41
C GLN A 586 12.90 -17.27 -9.47
N GLU A 587 13.10 -17.41 -8.16
CA GLU A 587 12.30 -16.76 -7.13
C GLU A 587 12.41 -15.25 -7.16
N LYS A 588 13.62 -14.73 -7.37
CA LYS A 588 13.83 -13.30 -7.56
C LYS A 588 13.13 -12.77 -8.82
N ILE A 589 13.24 -13.47 -9.95
CA ILE A 589 12.56 -13.11 -11.20
C ILE A 589 11.04 -13.09 -10.98
N ARG A 590 10.51 -14.09 -10.27
CA ARG A 590 9.10 -14.21 -9.91
C ARG A 590 8.61 -13.01 -9.10
N ASN A 591 9.32 -12.70 -8.01
CA ASN A 591 9.01 -11.56 -7.14
C ASN A 591 9.17 -10.21 -7.85
N ASP A 592 10.23 -10.02 -8.63
CA ASP A 592 10.44 -8.80 -9.41
C ASP A 592 9.32 -8.60 -10.45
N ALA A 593 8.84 -9.66 -11.09
CA ALA A 593 7.71 -9.60 -12.01
C ALA A 593 6.42 -9.17 -11.29
N MET A 594 6.13 -9.72 -10.10
CA MET A 594 4.99 -9.32 -9.28
C MET A 594 5.09 -7.85 -8.86
N LEU A 595 6.24 -7.43 -8.32
CA LEU A 595 6.50 -6.04 -7.92
C LEU A 595 6.37 -5.09 -9.11
N ASN A 596 6.82 -5.47 -10.30
CA ASN A 596 6.67 -4.67 -11.52
C ASN A 596 5.19 -4.58 -11.97
N GLY A 597 4.42 -5.65 -11.82
CA GLY A 597 2.97 -5.63 -12.01
C GLY A 597 2.29 -4.61 -11.09
N TYR A 598 2.59 -4.64 -9.79
CA TYR A 598 2.10 -3.66 -8.81
C TYR A 598 2.52 -2.23 -9.15
N LYS A 599 3.79 -2.02 -9.53
CA LYS A 599 4.32 -0.71 -10.00
C LYS A 599 3.51 -0.16 -11.16
N LEU A 600 3.12 -1.02 -12.12
CA LEU A 600 2.37 -0.61 -13.29
C LEU A 600 0.97 -0.13 -12.92
N ILE A 601 0.25 -0.90 -12.09
CA ILE A 601 -1.12 -0.57 -11.65
C ILE A 601 -1.14 0.77 -10.90
N ILE A 602 -0.28 0.90 -9.90
CA ILE A 602 -0.20 2.11 -9.07
C ILE A 602 0.33 3.29 -9.89
N GLY A 603 1.33 3.06 -10.76
CA GLY A 603 1.84 4.05 -11.68
C GLY A 603 0.76 4.60 -12.62
N ALA A 604 -0.11 3.74 -13.15
CA ALA A 604 -1.25 4.16 -13.97
C ALA A 604 -2.24 5.03 -13.18
N LEU A 605 -2.53 4.67 -11.92
CA LEU A 605 -3.38 5.47 -11.04
C LEU A 605 -2.75 6.86 -10.76
N CYS A 606 -1.44 6.92 -10.54
CA CYS A 606 -0.69 8.17 -10.38
C CYS A 606 -0.75 9.05 -11.63
N VAL A 607 -0.54 8.48 -12.83
CA VAL A 607 -0.67 9.20 -14.11
C VAL A 607 -2.08 9.75 -14.28
N LEU A 608 -3.09 8.98 -13.89
CA LEU A 608 -4.47 9.42 -13.96
C LEU A 608 -4.78 10.59 -13.02
N LEU A 609 -4.30 10.54 -11.76
CA LEU A 609 -4.37 11.67 -10.83
C LEU A 609 -3.66 12.92 -11.37
N ALA A 610 -2.52 12.73 -12.03
CA ALA A 610 -1.78 13.80 -12.68
C ALA A 610 -2.61 14.47 -13.79
N ILE A 611 -3.19 13.68 -14.70
CA ILE A 611 -4.04 14.17 -15.79
C ILE A 611 -5.24 14.95 -15.24
N ILE A 612 -5.86 14.46 -14.15
CA ILE A 612 -6.98 15.12 -13.48
C ILE A 612 -6.57 16.52 -12.98
N GLY A 613 -5.44 16.63 -12.28
CA GLY A 613 -4.91 17.90 -11.79
C GLY A 613 -4.62 18.89 -12.93
N ILE A 614 -4.00 18.40 -14.00
CA ILE A 614 -3.63 19.16 -15.19
C ILE A 614 -4.87 19.66 -15.97
N ALA A 615 -5.87 18.80 -16.17
CA ALA A 615 -7.10 19.15 -16.87
C ALA A 615 -7.87 20.24 -16.11
N ASN A 616 -7.88 20.17 -14.78
CA ASN A 616 -8.54 21.16 -13.95
C ASN A 616 -7.86 22.52 -14.00
N ILE A 617 -6.54 22.57 -13.83
CA ILE A 617 -5.80 23.83 -13.84
C ILE A 617 -5.90 24.52 -15.21
N PHE A 618 -5.84 23.74 -16.30
CA PHE A 618 -6.03 24.23 -17.65
C PHE A 618 -7.43 24.81 -17.86
N SER A 619 -8.47 24.07 -17.44
CA SER A 619 -9.86 24.52 -17.55
C SER A 619 -10.14 25.77 -16.72
N TYR A 620 -9.60 25.85 -15.51
CA TYR A 620 -9.73 27.00 -14.62
C TYR A 620 -9.05 28.24 -15.21
N THR A 621 -7.78 28.13 -15.60
CA THR A 621 -7.00 29.26 -16.12
C THR A 621 -7.62 29.81 -17.39
N LEU A 622 -8.09 28.95 -18.29
CA LEU A 622 -8.82 29.37 -19.49
C LEU A 622 -10.13 30.09 -19.14
N GLY A 623 -10.90 29.58 -18.18
CA GLY A 623 -12.13 30.23 -17.70
C GLY A 623 -11.87 31.58 -17.03
N PHE A 624 -10.82 31.67 -16.21
CA PHE A 624 -10.39 32.88 -15.52
C PHE A 624 -10.01 33.99 -16.51
N ILE A 625 -9.26 33.66 -17.56
CA ILE A 625 -8.89 34.61 -18.62
C ILE A 625 -10.13 35.08 -19.38
N GLN A 626 -11.07 34.18 -19.69
CA GLN A 626 -12.31 34.56 -20.38
C GLN A 626 -13.19 35.50 -19.56
N GLN A 627 -13.24 35.32 -18.23
CA GLN A 627 -14.00 36.19 -17.34
C GLN A 627 -13.43 37.61 -17.26
N ARG A 628 -12.13 37.79 -17.54
CA ARG A 628 -11.41 39.07 -17.39
C ARG A 628 -11.21 39.87 -18.67
N LYS A 629 -11.89 39.49 -19.76
CA LYS A 629 -11.79 40.18 -21.07
C LYS A 629 -11.97 41.71 -20.99
N ARG A 630 -12.94 42.18 -20.20
CA ARG A 630 -13.22 43.62 -20.01
C ARG A 630 -12.06 44.35 -19.31
N GLU A 631 -11.46 43.70 -18.32
CA GLU A 631 -10.31 44.24 -17.58
C GLU A 631 -9.10 44.41 -18.51
N PHE A 632 -8.84 43.41 -19.37
CA PHE A 632 -7.78 43.46 -20.36
C PHE A 632 -8.01 44.52 -21.43
N ALA A 633 -9.25 44.68 -21.90
CA ALA A 633 -9.61 45.76 -22.83
C ALA A 633 -9.35 47.15 -22.19
N ARG A 634 -9.65 47.32 -20.90
CA ARG A 634 -9.36 48.56 -20.16
C ARG A 634 -7.85 48.82 -20.05
N TYR A 635 -7.04 47.79 -19.76
CA TYR A 635 -5.58 47.95 -19.72
C TYR A 635 -5.01 48.38 -21.07
N MET A 636 -5.44 47.74 -22.16
CA MET A 636 -5.02 48.14 -23.50
C MET A 636 -5.48 49.56 -23.86
N SER A 637 -6.68 49.98 -23.39
CA SER A 637 -7.19 51.34 -23.59
C SER A 637 -6.39 52.42 -22.83
N ILE A 638 -5.80 52.06 -21.69
CA ILE A 638 -4.92 52.93 -20.89
C ILE A 638 -3.49 53.00 -21.49
N GLY A 639 -3.20 52.23 -22.54
CA GLY A 639 -1.90 52.22 -23.24
C GLY A 639 -0.98 51.06 -22.86
N MET A 640 -1.48 50.04 -22.16
CA MET A 640 -0.67 48.85 -21.85
C MET A 640 -0.37 48.05 -23.12
N THR A 641 0.92 47.86 -23.41
CA THR A 641 1.35 47.14 -24.62
C THR A 641 1.05 45.63 -24.52
N PRO A 642 0.87 44.93 -25.65
CA PRO A 642 0.70 43.46 -25.66
C PRO A 642 1.87 42.71 -24.99
N GLU A 643 3.08 43.26 -25.03
CA GLU A 643 4.24 42.69 -24.36
C GLU A 643 4.16 42.80 -22.83
N SER A 644 3.76 43.96 -22.31
CA SER A 644 3.53 44.15 -20.86
C SER A 644 2.40 43.23 -20.36
N MET A 645 1.35 43.04 -21.18
CA MET A 645 0.29 42.04 -20.93
C MET A 645 0.83 40.60 -20.84
N LYS A 646 1.74 40.19 -21.73
CA LYS A 646 2.38 38.88 -21.66
C LYS A 646 3.20 38.71 -20.37
N LYS A 647 3.95 39.74 -19.96
CA LYS A 647 4.70 39.71 -18.69
C LYS A 647 3.77 39.53 -17.49
N MET A 648 2.65 40.26 -17.46
CA MET A 648 1.62 40.09 -16.43
C MET A 648 1.07 38.65 -16.40
N PHE A 649 0.78 38.06 -17.56
CA PHE A 649 0.32 36.67 -17.64
C PHE A 649 1.36 35.66 -17.14
N CYS A 650 2.64 35.86 -17.43
CA CYS A 650 3.71 35.01 -16.89
C CYS A 650 3.75 35.06 -15.36
N ILE A 651 3.59 36.25 -14.77
CA ILE A 651 3.57 36.42 -13.31
C ILE A 651 2.35 35.73 -12.70
N GLU A 652 1.16 35.90 -13.29
CA GLU A 652 -0.05 35.22 -12.81
C GLU A 652 0.08 33.69 -12.93
N ALA A 653 0.60 33.20 -14.06
CA ALA A 653 0.87 31.78 -14.28
C ALA A 653 1.80 31.21 -13.21
N LEU A 654 2.89 31.91 -12.89
CA LEU A 654 3.85 31.51 -11.87
C LEU A 654 3.22 31.42 -10.47
N VAL A 655 2.34 32.37 -10.11
CA VAL A 655 1.66 32.33 -8.81
C VAL A 655 0.58 31.24 -8.75
N ILE A 656 -0.13 30.99 -9.85
CA ILE A 656 -1.17 29.96 -9.94
C ILE A 656 -0.56 28.55 -9.87
N ALA A 657 0.50 28.29 -10.62
CA ALA A 657 1.21 27.01 -10.60
C ALA A 657 2.07 26.83 -9.34
N GLY A 658 2.75 27.90 -8.89
CA GLY A 658 3.72 27.82 -7.80
C GLY A 658 3.11 27.68 -6.41
N ARG A 659 1.94 28.27 -6.13
CA ARG A 659 1.29 28.14 -4.81
C ARG A 659 0.98 26.70 -4.41
N PRO A 660 0.36 25.88 -5.27
CA PRO A 660 0.16 24.47 -4.96
C PRO A 660 1.46 23.75 -4.65
N VAL A 661 2.50 23.99 -5.44
CA VAL A 661 3.81 23.37 -5.25
C VAL A 661 4.41 23.73 -3.90
N LEU A 662 4.37 25.01 -3.52
CA LEU A 662 4.87 25.50 -2.23
C LEU A 662 4.10 24.95 -1.02
N ILE A 663 2.84 24.54 -1.19
CA ILE A 663 2.03 23.95 -0.11
C ILE A 663 2.24 22.43 -0.05
N THR A 664 2.25 21.77 -1.21
CA THR A 664 2.31 20.31 -1.30
C THR A 664 3.69 19.76 -0.93
N LEU A 665 4.78 20.41 -1.32
CA LEU A 665 6.13 19.89 -1.02
C LEU A 665 6.41 19.81 0.49
N PRO A 666 6.17 20.83 1.32
CA PRO A 666 6.35 20.72 2.77
C PRO A 666 5.44 19.67 3.41
N LEU A 667 4.19 19.55 2.98
CA LEU A 667 3.26 18.52 3.47
C LEU A 667 3.76 17.11 3.11
N THR A 668 4.31 16.94 1.91
CA THR A 668 4.92 15.68 1.47
C THR A 668 6.16 15.35 2.29
N LEU A 669 7.02 16.34 2.57
CA LEU A 669 8.20 16.15 3.42
C LEU A 669 7.82 15.76 4.86
N LEU A 670 6.79 16.40 5.44
CA LEU A 670 6.27 16.03 6.76
C LEU A 670 5.77 14.59 6.76
N PHE A 671 4.98 14.21 5.76
CA PHE A 671 4.49 12.84 5.60
C PHE A 671 5.63 11.82 5.45
N VAL A 672 6.60 12.11 4.59
CA VAL A 672 7.79 11.25 4.40
C VAL A 672 8.57 11.12 5.71
N GLY A 673 8.79 12.22 6.42
CA GLY A 673 9.44 12.20 7.73
C GLY A 673 8.70 11.31 8.73
N PHE A 674 7.38 11.48 8.86
CA PHE A 674 6.54 10.64 9.71
C PHE A 674 6.65 9.16 9.33
N MET A 675 6.57 8.83 8.04
CA MET A 675 6.61 7.44 7.57
C MET A 675 7.99 6.79 7.74
N ILE A 676 9.07 7.54 7.51
CA ILE A 676 10.44 7.06 7.75
C ILE A 676 10.63 6.75 9.24
N THR A 677 10.17 7.64 10.13
CA THR A 677 10.18 7.39 11.58
C THR A 677 9.33 6.19 11.96
N ALA A 678 8.09 6.09 11.45
CA ALA A 678 7.18 4.99 11.75
C ALA A 678 7.68 3.63 11.22
N SER A 679 8.42 3.63 10.10
CA SER A 679 8.98 2.41 9.48
C SER A 679 10.41 2.10 9.95
N TYR A 680 10.96 2.91 10.87
CA TYR A 680 12.33 2.81 11.40
C TYR A 680 13.40 2.75 10.29
N LEU A 681 13.15 3.43 9.17
CA LEU A 681 14.03 3.45 8.00
C LEU A 681 15.09 4.55 8.14
N ASN A 682 16.29 4.32 7.61
CA ASN A 682 17.30 5.36 7.52
C ASN A 682 16.90 6.43 6.48
N PRO A 683 16.88 7.74 6.82
CA PRO A 683 16.49 8.78 5.87
C PRO A 683 17.32 8.81 4.58
N MET A 684 18.60 8.41 4.67
CA MET A 684 19.52 8.39 3.54
C MET A 684 19.15 7.32 2.49
N GLU A 685 18.58 6.20 2.92
CA GLU A 685 18.14 5.13 2.00
C GLU A 685 16.95 5.60 1.19
N PHE A 686 15.98 6.25 1.85
CA PHE A 686 14.87 6.89 1.13
C PHE A 686 15.38 7.95 0.15
N LEU A 687 16.34 8.79 0.55
CA LEU A 687 16.83 9.87 -0.31
C LEU A 687 17.46 9.34 -1.62
N LYS A 688 18.13 8.18 -1.58
CA LYS A 688 18.69 7.53 -2.78
C LYS A 688 17.64 7.03 -3.75
N ALA A 689 16.52 6.53 -3.24
CA ALA A 689 15.42 5.97 -4.03
C ALA A 689 14.22 6.92 -4.22
N ALA A 690 14.31 8.15 -3.70
CA ALA A 690 13.21 9.10 -3.67
C ALA A 690 12.71 9.40 -5.10
N PRO A 691 11.38 9.49 -5.32
CA PRO A 691 10.79 9.68 -6.65
C PRO A 691 10.86 11.14 -7.12
N ILE A 692 12.04 11.76 -7.03
CA ILE A 692 12.27 13.19 -7.34
C ILE A 692 11.96 13.46 -8.82
N MET A 693 12.42 12.60 -9.72
CA MET A 693 12.26 12.79 -11.17
C MET A 693 10.78 12.85 -11.60
N PRO A 694 9.91 11.88 -11.25
CA PRO A 694 8.47 12.00 -11.52
C PRO A 694 7.82 13.26 -10.95
N ILE A 695 8.21 13.67 -9.73
CA ILE A 695 7.67 14.87 -9.07
C ILE A 695 8.08 16.13 -9.84
N VAL A 696 9.35 16.26 -10.22
CA VAL A 696 9.86 17.39 -11.01
C VAL A 696 9.20 17.44 -12.39
N ILE A 697 9.06 16.30 -13.07
CA ILE A 697 8.34 16.22 -14.35
C ILE A 697 6.90 16.71 -14.18
N PHE A 698 6.20 16.26 -13.15
CA PHE A 698 4.82 16.68 -12.91
C PHE A 698 4.71 18.18 -12.61
N ILE A 699 5.65 18.75 -11.84
CA ILE A 699 5.75 20.19 -11.61
C ILE A 699 5.92 20.92 -12.95
N LEU A 700 6.88 20.50 -13.79
CA LEU A 700 7.12 21.12 -15.10
C LEU A 700 5.87 21.05 -16.00
N VAL A 701 5.15 19.92 -15.98
CA VAL A 701 3.89 19.76 -16.73
C VAL A 701 2.80 20.70 -16.21
N ILE A 702 2.65 20.87 -14.89
CA ILE A 702 1.73 21.86 -14.31
C ILE A 702 2.06 23.26 -14.83
N PHE A 703 3.32 23.69 -14.72
CA PHE A 703 3.75 25.00 -15.22
C PHE A 703 3.53 25.15 -16.73
N GLY A 704 3.84 24.11 -17.51
CA GLY A 704 3.64 24.06 -18.96
C GLY A 704 2.18 24.21 -19.36
N PHE A 705 1.26 23.49 -18.72
CA PHE A 705 -0.18 23.57 -19.03
C PHE A 705 -0.80 24.91 -18.61
N VAL A 706 -0.34 25.52 -17.51
CA VAL A 706 -0.76 26.88 -17.13
C VAL A 706 -0.28 27.89 -18.14
N ALA A 707 0.99 27.83 -18.52
CA ALA A 707 1.56 28.71 -19.53
C ALA A 707 0.83 28.55 -20.87
N LEU A 708 0.51 27.31 -21.27
CA LEU A 708 -0.26 27.00 -22.47
C LEU A 708 -1.68 27.60 -22.40
N ALA A 709 -2.38 27.47 -21.28
CA ALA A 709 -3.71 28.04 -21.11
C ALA A 709 -3.68 29.58 -21.18
N TYR A 710 -2.67 30.22 -20.57
CA TYR A 710 -2.44 31.66 -20.68
C TYR A 710 -2.08 32.11 -22.09
N TYR A 711 -1.28 31.31 -22.80
CA TYR A 711 -0.93 31.57 -24.19
C TYR A 711 -2.17 31.51 -25.10
N ILE A 712 -2.97 30.44 -25.02
CA ILE A 712 -4.19 30.27 -25.82
C ILE A 712 -5.22 31.35 -25.47
N GLY A 713 -5.48 31.55 -24.18
CA GLY A 713 -6.43 32.55 -23.70
C GLY A 713 -6.02 33.98 -24.07
N GLY A 714 -4.75 34.33 -23.83
CA GLY A 714 -4.18 35.64 -24.12
C GLY A 714 -4.19 35.97 -25.61
N ARG A 715 -3.76 35.03 -26.47
CA ARG A 715 -3.76 35.21 -27.93
C ARG A 715 -5.16 35.47 -28.48
N LYS A 716 -6.19 34.82 -27.93
CA LYS A 716 -7.59 35.02 -28.32
C LYS A 716 -8.12 36.41 -27.94
N ILE A 717 -7.66 36.95 -26.81
CA ILE A 717 -8.08 38.28 -26.32
C ILE A 717 -7.36 39.40 -27.06
N MET A 718 -6.06 39.26 -27.30
CA MET A 718 -5.26 40.26 -28.03
C MET A 718 -5.68 40.42 -29.49
N LYS A 719 -6.38 39.44 -30.07
CA LYS A 719 -6.94 39.50 -31.43
C LYS A 719 -8.36 40.08 -31.49
N CYS A 720 -9.04 40.31 -30.36
CA CYS A 720 -10.39 40.88 -30.36
C CYS A 720 -10.35 42.39 -30.62
N ASN A 721 -11.32 42.88 -31.40
CA ASN A 721 -11.44 44.30 -31.69
C ASN A 721 -11.77 45.07 -30.39
N LEU A 722 -10.99 46.09 -30.04
CA LEU A 722 -11.11 46.83 -28.77
C LEU A 722 -12.52 47.40 -28.59
N ILE A 723 -13.08 47.86 -29.72
CA ILE A 723 -14.41 48.44 -29.83
C ILE A 723 -15.49 47.38 -29.54
N GLU A 724 -15.42 46.16 -30.10
CA GLU A 724 -16.37 45.07 -29.77
C GLU A 724 -16.27 44.61 -28.31
N ALA A 725 -15.07 44.63 -27.73
CA ALA A 725 -14.86 44.25 -26.34
C ALA A 725 -15.48 45.25 -25.35
N LEU A 726 -15.60 46.53 -25.75
CA LEU A 726 -16.15 47.63 -24.97
C LEU A 726 -17.62 47.97 -25.32
N GLN A 727 -18.06 47.83 -26.58
CA GLN A 727 -19.39 48.19 -27.08
C GLN A 727 -20.53 47.27 -26.66
N ARG A 728 -20.24 46.11 -26.06
CA ARG A 728 -21.29 45.26 -25.46
C ARG A 728 -22.06 45.92 -24.30
N ASP A 729 -21.74 47.17 -23.96
CA ASP A 729 -22.49 47.99 -23.00
C ASP A 729 -23.59 48.87 -23.64
N HIS A 730 -23.72 48.96 -24.97
CA HIS A 730 -24.71 49.85 -25.61
C HIS A 730 -25.78 49.20 -26.48
N ILE A 731 -25.67 47.91 -26.79
CA ILE A 731 -26.72 47.19 -27.51
C ILE A 731 -26.98 45.85 -26.80
N LEU A 732 -28.22 45.72 -26.29
CA LEU A 732 -28.91 44.57 -25.70
C LEU A 732 -29.08 44.59 -24.17
#